data_AF-A0A0M2GFJ0-F1
#
_entry.id   AF-A0A0M2GFJ0-F1
#
_cell.length_a   1.000
_cell.length_b   1.000
_cell.length_c   1.000
_cell.angle_alpha   90.00
_cell.angle_beta   90.00
_cell.angle_gamma   90.00
#
_symmetry.space_group_name_H-M   'P 1'
#
loop_
_entity.id
_entity.type
_entity.pdbx_description
1 polymer ?
#
loop_
_entity_poly.entity_id
_entity_poly.type
_entity_poly.pdbx_seq_one_letter_code
_entity_poly.pdbx_strand_id
1 'polypeptide(L)'
;MYRSLLETCGYEDVDIDVLAGTSAGGLNGVLLGCHLVYGMPFGSGVRDLWLRLGDLEGLLRPSRPCHPPISLLQGNEVFYRELRRALDGLLAKPSDPGWKRAESLRLILTATRLWPRRDWVRPTLGQPLLAGRSQAYFRFRHRLGLTDFPAEGPARSLALDRLAYAARTSSSFPAAFEPGRVYVGGEPPPPGAPYVDMRGISSETGYPDENLEGCAEMVDGGLLDNIPVAWAVRAIAGTPVTRRVDRWLLFLQPVPPSPLTPKPESSHRVTRLVRLAAKSLAVKFGFESLRDDALELRAAATAAQGREALAGALPKTLKALIAAGAEQLAFYPAAVGLAEAGRLVRLLEDPTEVTGPDSLPMPSGPSPLKPLDESAGPSSAQLFAAIRQASAGLTPTPRSSPLGLARAVRLLMDWVRAHEAGPAPPAPVATAECRQRLYACRFAVATLIAARDRLLLRCYAKALAQGAPPTDATAPYRQATGRLMTLCPPLPGGEDAAGWHDWSARLAQALDESEELPADCLPDSSQPYEELWQRVGALGRYIGTTLSPAASCQDTPYQALYEAARKTGPEMVKALTAAETLLGPLRPDPLLEAPHIDFHTVSAANSSWATRTVFGADGPGTQEDLVKAKLSGNQLSNFAAFLSARWRLGDWTWGRLDAAASLVSVVATDERLADTFGSAADATTLGVQIAARMPEGSRFLTLWEENLEEQPHPDWDRVRYVLTALRQKEILDEELPMIAALHTKGIRSGNRPVPPSDPVPLRDEDAFGKALAAFREIGTERVTDLVRVRDPRRAALRVGLLVWPAVQPSGETVGPRLSRCLLGMLKPLVCLMPLLSFLAPPPTLTAVALMWIGAAFSTGRWSSLPVHIPLCVFAMAGLGAWTLRLRGRGARWLLPPTFLALLLAFIALANTCDLHTPELNTFGRSLLIGAAYALAAVLVLQIGWDRGAWFPLTAVAVIAGVLAGAGQWGHNRLGGWWAALILYLVLLWITAMISWIPPRQREPQAGPE
;
A
#
# COMPACT_ATOMS: atom_id res chain seq x y z
N MET A 1 -2.22 -18.79 20.46
CA MET A 1 -2.83 -19.15 19.16
C MET A 1 -1.75 -19.54 18.14
N TYR A 2 -1.24 -18.62 17.31
CA TYR A 2 -0.26 -18.95 16.25
C TYR A 2 1.10 -19.49 16.73
N ARG A 3 1.55 -19.12 17.93
CA ARG A 3 2.76 -19.70 18.54
C ARG A 3 2.67 -21.23 18.64
N SER A 4 1.55 -21.76 19.11
CA SER A 4 1.36 -23.20 19.23
C SER A 4 1.32 -23.90 17.87
N LEU A 5 0.73 -23.27 16.84
CA LEU A 5 0.78 -23.80 15.47
C LEU A 5 2.23 -23.91 14.98
N LEU A 6 3.03 -22.86 15.19
CA LEU A 6 4.45 -22.84 14.83
C LEU A 6 5.23 -23.93 15.58
N GLU A 7 5.07 -24.03 16.90
CA GLU A 7 5.72 -25.06 17.73
C GLU A 7 5.32 -26.48 17.31
N THR A 8 4.05 -26.68 16.95
CA THR A 8 3.53 -27.98 16.47
C THR A 8 4.16 -28.39 15.15
N CYS A 9 4.45 -27.44 14.26
CA CYS A 9 5.15 -27.66 12.99
C CYS A 9 6.69 -27.63 13.11
N GLY A 10 7.24 -27.58 14.34
CA GLY A 10 8.68 -27.61 14.57
C GLY A 10 9.40 -26.27 14.37
N TYR A 11 8.68 -25.15 14.37
CA TYR A 11 9.26 -23.81 14.33
C TYR A 11 9.47 -23.25 15.74
N GLU A 12 10.63 -22.63 15.96
CA GLU A 12 10.99 -22.03 17.26
C GLU A 12 10.64 -20.54 17.35
N ASP A 13 10.70 -19.79 16.24
CA ASP A 13 10.42 -18.34 16.22
C ASP A 13 10.11 -17.87 14.78
N VAL A 14 9.42 -16.74 14.62
CA VAL A 14 9.00 -16.15 13.34
C VAL A 14 9.38 -14.68 13.31
N ASP A 15 9.95 -14.22 12.19
CA ASP A 15 10.31 -12.81 12.01
C ASP A 15 9.69 -12.27 10.71
N ILE A 16 9.28 -11.00 10.74
CA ILE A 16 8.77 -10.26 9.59
C ILE A 16 9.73 -9.11 9.33
N ASP A 17 10.58 -9.30 8.34
CA ASP A 17 11.74 -8.46 8.13
C ASP A 17 11.63 -7.55 6.90
N VAL A 18 10.69 -7.83 6.00
CA VAL A 18 10.38 -7.03 4.80
C VAL A 18 8.87 -6.84 4.66
N LEU A 19 8.46 -5.58 4.51
CA LEU A 19 7.10 -5.15 4.19
C LEU A 19 7.13 -4.24 2.97
N ALA A 20 6.40 -4.61 1.92
CA ALA A 20 6.20 -3.76 0.75
C ALA A 20 4.70 -3.63 0.48
N GLY A 21 4.22 -2.40 0.26
CA GLY A 21 2.80 -2.18 0.06
C GLY A 21 2.46 -0.92 -0.72
N THR A 22 1.35 -0.98 -1.44
CA THR A 22 0.80 0.13 -2.21
C THR A 22 -0.55 0.55 -1.64
N SER A 23 -0.82 1.85 -1.55
CA SER A 23 -2.12 2.37 -1.08
C SER A 23 -2.48 1.85 0.31
N ALA A 24 -3.65 1.23 0.47
CA ALA A 24 -4.07 0.55 1.70
C ALA A 24 -3.04 -0.49 2.20
N GLY A 25 -2.32 -1.17 1.31
CA GLY A 25 -1.22 -2.07 1.66
C GLY A 25 -0.05 -1.33 2.31
N GLY A 26 0.27 -0.13 1.82
CA GLY A 26 1.28 0.75 2.42
C GLY A 26 0.88 1.26 3.80
N LEU A 27 -0.39 1.63 3.99
CA LEU A 27 -0.94 1.98 5.32
C LEU A 27 -0.81 0.81 6.30
N ASN A 28 -1.22 -0.39 5.89
CA ASN A 28 -1.09 -1.59 6.73
C ASN A 28 0.38 -1.92 7.02
N GLY A 29 1.28 -1.71 6.06
CA GLY A 29 2.72 -1.84 6.26
C GLY A 29 3.27 -0.89 7.32
N VAL A 30 2.80 0.37 7.35
CA VAL A 30 3.16 1.34 8.41
C VAL A 30 2.64 0.90 9.77
N LEU A 31 1.37 0.49 9.87
CA LEU A 31 0.78 0.02 11.12
C LEU A 31 1.52 -1.21 11.66
N LEU A 32 1.83 -2.17 10.80
CA LEU A 32 2.56 -3.38 11.18
C LEU A 32 4.02 -3.07 11.53
N GLY A 33 4.67 -2.15 10.81
CA GLY A 33 6.01 -1.68 11.15
C GLY A 33 6.07 -1.02 12.53
N CYS A 34 5.07 -0.21 12.89
CA CYS A 34 4.95 0.34 14.24
C CYS A 34 4.74 -0.75 15.30
N HIS A 35 3.99 -1.80 15.01
CA HIS A 35 3.87 -2.96 15.91
C HIS A 35 5.22 -3.66 16.09
N LEU A 36 5.88 -4.02 14.99
CA LEU A 36 7.14 -4.78 14.99
C LEU A 36 8.29 -4.02 15.69
N VAL A 37 8.37 -2.70 15.52
CA VAL A 37 9.51 -1.91 16.01
C VAL A 37 9.23 -1.16 17.32
N TYR A 38 8.03 -0.61 17.49
CA TYR A 38 7.67 0.18 18.67
C TYR A 38 6.77 -0.57 19.67
N GLY A 39 6.33 -1.79 19.36
CA GLY A 39 5.46 -2.55 20.24
C GLY A 39 4.04 -2.00 20.32
N MET A 40 3.58 -1.32 19.27
CA MET A 40 2.20 -0.85 19.14
C MET A 40 1.21 -2.03 19.14
N PRO A 41 0.19 -2.09 20.00
CA PRO A 41 -0.82 -3.16 19.94
C PRO A 41 -1.55 -3.18 18.59
N PHE A 42 -1.63 -4.35 17.94
CA PHE A 42 -2.16 -4.44 16.58
C PHE A 42 -3.67 -4.72 16.54
N GLY A 43 -4.16 -5.74 17.26
CA GLY A 43 -5.52 -6.34 17.11
C GLY A 43 -6.71 -5.37 16.97
N SER A 44 -7.49 -5.17 18.05
CA SER A 44 -8.71 -4.36 18.00
C SER A 44 -8.44 -2.88 17.70
N GLY A 45 -7.28 -2.36 18.13
CA GLY A 45 -6.88 -0.97 17.89
C GLY A 45 -6.79 -0.61 16.40
N VAL A 46 -6.19 -1.48 15.58
CA VAL A 46 -6.08 -1.27 14.13
C VAL A 46 -7.41 -1.54 13.42
N ARG A 47 -8.18 -2.55 13.83
CA ARG A 47 -9.55 -2.77 13.32
C ARG A 47 -10.40 -1.52 13.50
N ASP A 48 -10.41 -0.97 14.70
CA ASP A 48 -11.22 0.19 15.05
C ASP A 48 -10.73 1.45 14.32
N LEU A 49 -9.41 1.55 14.10
CA LEU A 49 -8.84 2.57 13.24
C LEU A 49 -9.37 2.46 11.80
N TRP A 50 -9.41 1.26 11.21
CA TRP A 50 -9.97 1.02 9.88
C TRP A 50 -11.47 1.36 9.79
N LEU A 51 -12.24 0.98 10.81
CA LEU A 51 -13.66 1.31 10.89
C LEU A 51 -13.90 2.83 10.90
N ARG A 52 -13.02 3.58 11.58
CA ARG A 52 -13.05 5.06 11.66
C ARG A 52 -12.47 5.77 10.43
N LEU A 53 -11.26 5.43 9.99
CA LEU A 53 -10.59 6.09 8.86
C LEU A 53 -11.35 5.88 7.56
N GLY A 54 -11.95 4.69 7.36
CA GLY A 54 -12.75 4.34 6.18
C GLY A 54 -14.15 4.95 6.14
N ASP A 55 -14.50 5.87 7.04
CA ASP A 55 -15.79 6.58 6.98
C ASP A 55 -15.79 7.66 5.88
N LEU A 56 -16.55 7.41 4.81
CA LEU A 56 -16.66 8.34 3.67
C LEU A 56 -17.13 9.72 4.12
N GLU A 57 -18.14 9.81 4.98
CA GLU A 57 -18.74 11.10 5.33
C GLU A 57 -17.75 12.00 6.08
N GLY A 58 -16.98 11.44 7.02
CA GLY A 58 -15.93 12.16 7.73
C GLY A 58 -14.74 12.57 6.86
N LEU A 59 -14.51 11.88 5.74
CA LEU A 59 -13.44 12.22 4.80
C LEU A 59 -13.85 13.29 3.78
N LEU A 60 -15.12 13.44 3.44
CA LEU A 60 -15.59 14.37 2.40
C LEU A 60 -15.23 15.83 2.71
N ARG A 61 -14.85 16.59 1.68
CA ARG A 61 -14.66 18.04 1.77
C ARG A 61 -16.01 18.78 1.96
N PRO A 62 -16.03 19.92 2.66
CA PRO A 62 -17.18 20.80 2.64
C PRO A 62 -17.38 21.36 1.22
N SER A 63 -18.62 21.42 0.73
CA SER A 63 -18.92 21.98 -0.59
C SER A 63 -19.05 23.50 -0.50
N ARG A 64 -18.23 24.25 -1.25
CA ARG A 64 -18.39 25.71 -1.35
C ARG A 64 -19.06 26.08 -2.68
N PRO A 65 -20.00 27.03 -2.70
CA PRO A 65 -20.55 27.55 -3.96
C PRO A 65 -19.42 28.10 -4.84
N CYS A 66 -19.46 27.79 -6.13
CA CYS A 66 -18.57 28.35 -7.16
C CYS A 66 -17.06 28.05 -7.00
N HIS A 67 -16.66 27.20 -6.05
CA HIS A 67 -15.28 26.78 -5.87
C HIS A 67 -15.15 25.27 -6.12
N PRO A 68 -14.47 24.85 -7.21
CA PRO A 68 -14.19 23.44 -7.41
C PRO A 68 -13.21 22.94 -6.35
N PRO A 69 -13.50 21.82 -5.67
CA PRO A 69 -12.56 21.24 -4.75
C PRO A 69 -11.42 20.57 -5.53
N ILE A 70 -10.20 20.62 -4.97
CA ILE A 70 -9.01 19.95 -5.53
C ILE A 70 -9.18 18.41 -5.50
N SER A 71 -9.94 17.89 -4.54
CA SER A 71 -10.23 16.47 -4.33
C SER A 71 -11.59 16.28 -3.66
N LEU A 72 -12.17 15.07 -3.70
CA LEU A 72 -13.42 14.78 -3.01
C LEU A 72 -13.23 14.63 -1.48
N LEU A 73 -12.11 14.05 -1.08
CA LEU A 73 -11.77 13.63 0.28
C LEU A 73 -10.58 14.45 0.81
N GLN A 74 -10.52 14.62 2.14
CA GLN A 74 -9.49 15.39 2.85
C GLN A 74 -8.33 14.49 3.25
N GLY A 75 -7.26 14.48 2.46
CA GLY A 75 -6.06 13.68 2.73
C GLY A 75 -5.21 14.28 3.86
N ASN A 76 -4.85 15.54 3.76
CA ASN A 76 -3.97 16.21 4.74
C ASN A 76 -4.72 16.61 6.02
N GLU A 77 -5.88 17.23 5.86
CA GLU A 77 -6.60 17.85 6.97
C GLU A 77 -7.30 16.83 7.87
N VAL A 78 -7.65 15.66 7.31
CA VAL A 78 -8.35 14.59 8.03
C VAL A 78 -7.53 13.30 8.05
N PHE A 79 -7.26 12.65 6.91
CA PHE A 79 -6.64 11.32 6.93
C PHE A 79 -5.27 11.33 7.62
N TYR A 80 -4.32 12.17 7.19
CA TYR A 80 -2.99 12.26 7.81
C TYR A 80 -3.07 12.58 9.32
N ARG A 81 -3.82 13.61 9.71
CA ARG A 81 -3.94 14.03 11.12
C ARG A 81 -4.56 12.94 12.01
N GLU A 82 -5.60 12.27 11.52
CA GLU A 82 -6.28 11.21 12.26
C GLU A 82 -5.40 9.96 12.39
N LEU A 83 -4.69 9.59 11.32
CA LEU A 83 -3.70 8.51 11.38
C LEU A 83 -2.58 8.85 12.37
N ARG A 84 -2.03 10.07 12.30
CA ARG A 84 -0.95 10.51 13.19
C ARG A 84 -1.38 10.51 14.66
N ARG A 85 -2.58 11.02 14.97
CA ARG A 85 -3.16 10.96 16.33
C ARG A 85 -3.43 9.53 16.78
N ALA A 86 -3.94 8.69 15.89
CA ALA A 86 -4.20 7.29 16.21
C ALA A 86 -2.90 6.54 16.53
N LEU A 87 -1.81 6.82 15.82
CA LEU A 87 -0.50 6.26 16.13
C LEU A 87 -0.05 6.65 17.54
N ASP A 88 -0.20 7.92 17.97
CA ASP A 88 0.09 8.32 19.36
C ASP A 88 -0.75 7.53 20.36
N GLY A 89 -2.08 7.48 20.15
CA GLY A 89 -2.99 6.80 21.05
C GLY A 89 -2.77 5.29 21.13
N LEU A 90 -2.34 4.65 20.04
CA LEU A 90 -2.00 3.23 20.01
C LEU A 90 -0.63 2.97 20.65
N LEU A 91 0.36 3.84 20.42
CA LEU A 91 1.70 3.72 21.00
C LEU A 91 1.77 4.06 22.49
N ALA A 92 0.79 4.79 23.01
CA ALA A 92 0.64 5.05 24.44
C ALA A 92 0.13 3.83 25.23
N LYS A 93 -0.43 2.83 24.55
CA LYS A 93 -0.90 1.59 25.19
C LYS A 93 0.27 0.63 25.45
N PRO A 94 0.20 -0.20 26.51
CA PRO A 94 1.22 -1.20 26.76
C PRO A 94 1.27 -2.21 25.60
N SER A 95 2.48 -2.66 25.25
CA SER A 95 2.70 -3.67 24.21
C SER A 95 2.06 -5.01 24.57
N ASP A 96 1.74 -5.80 23.54
CA ASP A 96 1.13 -7.12 23.72
C ASP A 96 2.07 -8.07 24.51
N PRO A 97 1.54 -8.94 25.39
CA PRO A 97 2.36 -9.90 26.14
C PRO A 97 3.19 -10.80 25.22
N GLY A 98 4.50 -10.85 25.46
CA GLY A 98 5.42 -11.64 24.64
C GLY A 98 5.78 -10.99 23.30
N TRP A 99 5.46 -9.71 23.11
CA TRP A 99 6.01 -8.92 22.01
C TRP A 99 7.54 -8.92 22.07
N LYS A 100 8.16 -9.24 20.93
CA LYS A 100 9.60 -9.16 20.71
C LYS A 100 9.82 -8.10 19.63
N ARG A 101 10.68 -7.13 19.91
CA ARG A 101 11.09 -6.14 18.91
C ARG A 101 11.77 -6.84 17.74
N ALA A 102 11.34 -6.53 16.52
CA ALA A 102 11.97 -7.06 15.32
C ALA A 102 13.44 -6.63 15.24
N GLU A 103 14.34 -7.57 14.94
CA GLU A 103 15.79 -7.30 14.85
C GLU A 103 16.12 -6.44 13.62
N SER A 104 15.35 -6.60 12.56
CA SER A 104 15.41 -5.75 11.38
C SER A 104 14.07 -5.61 10.69
N LEU A 105 13.83 -4.45 10.08
CA LEU A 105 12.64 -4.21 9.26
C LEU A 105 12.99 -3.34 8.06
N ARG A 106 12.50 -3.72 6.89
CA ARG A 106 12.49 -2.91 5.67
C ARG A 106 11.04 -2.64 5.29
N LEU A 107 10.61 -1.40 5.36
CA LEU A 107 9.25 -1.00 4.98
C LEU A 107 9.32 -0.12 3.72
N ILE A 108 8.63 -0.54 2.66
CA ILE A 108 8.60 0.13 1.35
C ILE A 108 7.15 0.46 0.99
N LEU A 109 6.90 1.72 0.65
CA LEU A 109 5.59 2.20 0.18
C LEU A 109 5.75 2.82 -1.21
N THR A 110 5.00 2.36 -2.20
CA THR A 110 5.08 2.94 -3.55
C THR A 110 4.25 4.21 -3.67
N ALA A 111 4.67 5.09 -4.57
CA ALA A 111 4.01 6.34 -4.92
C ALA A 111 4.22 6.65 -6.41
N THR A 112 3.41 7.56 -6.96
CA THR A 112 3.57 8.02 -8.34
C THR A 112 3.71 9.53 -8.35
N ARG A 113 4.77 10.09 -8.96
CA ARG A 113 4.86 11.53 -9.18
C ARG A 113 3.75 11.99 -10.10
N LEU A 114 3.07 13.06 -9.71
CA LEU A 114 2.08 13.72 -10.55
C LEU A 114 2.75 14.33 -11.79
N TRP A 115 3.91 14.97 -11.58
CA TRP A 115 4.73 15.53 -12.63
C TRP A 115 5.92 14.60 -12.88
N PRO A 116 6.03 13.98 -14.07
CA PRO A 116 7.16 13.12 -14.38
C PRO A 116 8.46 13.93 -14.24
N ARG A 117 9.41 13.41 -13.47
CA ARG A 117 10.74 13.99 -13.46
C ARG A 117 11.39 13.75 -14.81
N ARG A 118 12.18 14.73 -15.27
CA ARG A 118 13.04 14.57 -16.43
C ARG A 118 14.13 13.56 -16.09
N ASP A 119 14.13 12.45 -16.81
CA ASP A 119 15.12 11.38 -16.70
C ASP A 119 15.67 11.07 -18.09
N TRP A 120 16.70 10.23 -18.16
CA TRP A 120 17.37 9.91 -19.42
C TRP A 120 17.54 8.42 -19.60
N VAL A 121 17.02 7.89 -20.71
CA VAL A 121 17.33 6.54 -21.16
C VAL A 121 18.61 6.61 -21.97
N ARG A 122 19.65 5.90 -21.54
CA ARG A 122 20.98 5.97 -22.14
C ARG A 122 21.27 4.66 -22.89
N PRO A 123 21.10 4.62 -24.22
CA PRO A 123 21.40 3.43 -24.98
C PRO A 123 22.92 3.16 -24.97
N THR A 124 23.30 1.90 -25.20
CA THR A 124 24.71 1.50 -25.34
C THR A 124 25.43 2.31 -26.42
N LEU A 125 24.72 2.68 -27.47
CA LEU A 125 25.20 3.50 -28.59
C LEU A 125 24.14 4.56 -28.94
N GLY A 126 24.57 5.79 -29.21
CA GLY A 126 23.71 6.90 -29.60
C GLY A 126 23.62 8.01 -28.55
N GLN A 127 22.64 8.89 -28.75
CA GLN A 127 22.38 10.02 -27.84
C GLN A 127 21.43 9.58 -26.70
N PRO A 128 21.60 10.10 -25.47
CA PRO A 128 20.63 9.95 -24.40
C PRO A 128 19.25 10.43 -24.84
N LEU A 129 18.23 9.64 -24.53
CA LEU A 129 16.84 9.94 -24.85
C LEU A 129 16.16 10.49 -23.61
N LEU A 130 15.67 11.72 -23.70
CA LEU A 130 14.89 12.33 -22.62
C LEU A 130 13.60 11.52 -22.42
N ALA A 131 13.41 11.01 -21.20
CA ALA A 131 12.24 10.25 -20.79
C ALA A 131 11.63 10.86 -19.52
N GLY A 132 10.33 10.66 -19.33
CA GLY A 132 9.65 11.02 -18.08
C GLY A 132 9.64 9.83 -17.13
N ARG A 133 10.10 10.02 -15.88
CA ARG A 133 9.94 9.01 -14.82
C ARG A 133 8.95 9.51 -13.77
N SER A 134 7.90 8.71 -13.57
CA SER A 134 6.86 8.99 -12.57
C SER A 134 6.82 7.99 -11.42
N GLN A 135 7.56 6.87 -11.48
CA GLN A 135 7.63 5.93 -10.36
C GLN A 135 8.42 6.54 -9.20
N ALA A 136 7.85 6.47 -8.00
CA ALA A 136 8.48 6.91 -6.75
C ALA A 136 8.18 5.93 -5.61
N TYR A 137 8.92 6.00 -4.52
CA TYR A 137 8.64 5.20 -3.32
C TYR A 137 9.20 5.86 -2.05
N PHE A 138 8.70 5.43 -0.91
CA PHE A 138 9.20 5.73 0.43
C PHE A 138 9.80 4.48 1.05
N ARG A 139 10.93 4.62 1.74
CA ARG A 139 11.65 3.51 2.36
C ARG A 139 12.02 3.84 3.79
N PHE A 140 11.61 2.99 4.72
CA PHE A 140 11.96 3.04 6.13
C PHE A 140 12.73 1.80 6.54
N ARG A 141 13.71 1.96 7.43
CA ARG A 141 14.66 0.92 7.82
C ARG A 141 14.77 0.83 9.33
N HIS A 142 14.88 -0.39 9.83
CA HIS A 142 15.24 -0.66 11.21
C HIS A 142 16.33 -1.72 11.23
N ARG A 143 17.50 -1.41 11.80
CA ARG A 143 18.55 -2.36 12.14
C ARG A 143 19.53 -1.69 13.12
N LEU A 144 20.00 -2.41 14.13
CA LEU A 144 20.97 -1.97 15.17
C LEU A 144 21.89 -0.80 14.74
N GLY A 145 21.65 0.41 15.27
CA GLY A 145 22.44 1.63 15.01
C GLY A 145 22.03 2.45 13.77
N LEU A 146 21.36 1.85 12.77
CA LEU A 146 20.87 2.52 11.56
C LEU A 146 19.35 2.35 11.46
N THR A 147 18.61 3.32 11.98
CA THR A 147 17.14 3.22 12.02
C THR A 147 16.43 4.53 11.69
N ASP A 148 15.37 4.41 10.90
CA ASP A 148 14.36 5.42 10.64
C ASP A 148 13.19 5.32 11.66
N PHE A 149 13.37 4.52 12.73
CA PHE A 149 12.44 4.30 13.85
C PHE A 149 13.09 4.64 15.21
N PRO A 150 13.45 5.91 15.45
CA PRO A 150 14.09 6.34 16.70
C PRO A 150 13.18 6.10 17.91
N ALA A 151 13.78 5.65 19.02
CA ALA A 151 13.04 5.15 20.18
C ALA A 151 12.27 6.24 20.94
N GLU A 152 12.82 7.45 21.08
CA GLU A 152 12.27 8.52 21.92
C GLU A 152 12.55 9.94 21.38
N GLY A 153 11.92 10.93 22.00
CA GLY A 153 12.18 12.35 21.76
C GLY A 153 11.60 12.93 20.45
N PRO A 154 12.05 14.14 20.05
CA PRO A 154 11.58 14.82 18.84
C PRO A 154 11.79 14.00 17.56
N ALA A 155 12.86 13.20 17.52
CA ALA A 155 13.16 12.30 16.41
C ALA A 155 12.05 11.25 16.20
N ARG A 156 11.47 10.71 17.28
CA ARG A 156 10.33 9.79 17.20
C ARG A 156 9.09 10.46 16.61
N SER A 157 8.78 11.68 17.05
CA SER A 157 7.63 12.40 16.48
C SER A 157 7.80 12.64 14.99
N LEU A 158 8.98 13.07 14.55
CA LEU A 158 9.28 13.27 13.13
C LEU A 158 9.18 11.96 12.34
N ALA A 159 9.65 10.84 12.90
CA ALA A 159 9.52 9.53 12.26
C ALA A 159 8.05 9.10 12.10
N LEU A 160 7.21 9.35 13.11
CA LEU A 160 5.77 9.08 13.04
C LEU A 160 5.06 10.01 12.03
N ASP A 161 5.46 11.28 11.93
CA ASP A 161 4.98 12.21 10.91
C ASP A 161 5.34 11.69 9.50
N ARG A 162 6.58 11.25 9.30
CA ARG A 162 7.04 10.64 8.04
C ARG A 162 6.27 9.35 7.71
N LEU A 163 6.11 8.44 8.66
CA LEU A 163 5.37 7.19 8.46
C LEU A 163 3.90 7.46 8.09
N ALA A 164 3.21 8.31 8.86
CA ALA A 164 1.80 8.64 8.60
C ALA A 164 1.62 9.39 7.27
N TYR A 165 2.51 10.32 6.94
CA TYR A 165 2.41 11.09 5.69
C TYR A 165 2.77 10.25 4.46
N ALA A 166 3.72 9.31 4.57
CA ALA A 166 4.01 8.33 3.53
C ALA A 166 2.80 7.39 3.28
N ALA A 167 2.16 6.87 4.33
CA ALA A 167 0.94 6.06 4.20
C ALA A 167 -0.21 6.83 3.53
N ARG A 168 -0.43 8.09 3.94
CA ARG A 168 -1.41 8.98 3.30
C ARG A 168 -1.08 9.21 1.83
N THR A 169 0.18 9.48 1.51
CA THR A 169 0.62 9.79 0.13
C THR A 169 0.50 8.56 -0.78
N SER A 170 0.92 7.40 -0.30
CA SER A 170 0.75 6.12 -1.03
C SER A 170 -0.72 5.79 -1.29
N SER A 171 -1.65 6.27 -0.44
CA SER A 171 -3.10 6.08 -0.57
C SER A 171 -3.83 7.23 -1.29
N SER A 172 -3.09 8.12 -1.96
CA SER A 172 -3.65 9.35 -2.56
C SER A 172 -4.22 9.11 -3.95
N PHE A 173 -5.29 8.31 -4.02
CA PHE A 173 -5.92 7.95 -5.30
C PHE A 173 -6.45 9.20 -6.02
N PRO A 174 -6.12 9.42 -7.31
CA PRO A 174 -6.54 10.61 -8.05
C PRO A 174 -8.05 10.85 -7.99
N ALA A 175 -8.44 12.13 -7.95
CA ALA A 175 -9.81 12.62 -7.73
C ALA A 175 -10.43 12.30 -6.36
N ALA A 176 -10.06 11.20 -5.70
CA ALA A 176 -10.49 10.90 -4.34
C ALA A 176 -9.75 11.80 -3.34
N PHE A 177 -8.42 11.73 -3.29
CA PHE A 177 -7.58 12.55 -2.41
C PHE A 177 -6.73 13.53 -3.22
N GLU A 178 -6.34 14.65 -2.61
CA GLU A 178 -5.40 15.58 -3.21
C GLU A 178 -3.98 14.99 -3.20
N PRO A 179 -3.11 15.34 -4.16
CA PRO A 179 -1.72 14.88 -4.17
C PRO A 179 -1.02 15.16 -2.83
N GLY A 180 -0.19 14.22 -2.40
CA GLY A 180 0.71 14.39 -1.26
C GLY A 180 1.87 15.26 -1.67
N ARG A 181 2.04 16.41 -1.00
CA ARG A 181 3.17 17.31 -1.22
C ARG A 181 4.27 16.94 -0.23
N VAL A 182 5.32 16.28 -0.72
CA VAL A 182 6.44 15.82 0.12
C VAL A 182 7.64 16.72 -0.09
N TYR A 183 8.31 17.11 0.99
CA TYR A 183 9.50 17.93 0.89
C TYR A 183 10.72 17.04 0.62
N VAL A 184 11.43 17.32 -0.49
CA VAL A 184 12.47 16.43 -1.03
C VAL A 184 13.78 17.14 -1.38
N GLY A 185 13.86 18.46 -1.39
CA GLY A 185 15.12 19.17 -1.68
C GLY A 185 15.12 20.63 -1.23
N GLY A 186 16.32 21.20 -0.99
CA GLY A 186 16.51 22.56 -0.47
C GLY A 186 16.91 22.60 1.01
N GLU A 187 16.86 23.79 1.61
CA GLU A 187 17.08 24.03 3.05
C GLU A 187 15.93 23.48 3.90
N PRO A 188 16.19 22.88 5.08
CA PRO A 188 15.17 22.28 5.93
C PRO A 188 13.90 23.14 6.04
N PRO A 189 12.71 22.53 5.90
CA PRO A 189 11.48 23.29 5.84
C PRO A 189 11.24 24.02 7.17
N PRO A 190 10.64 25.23 7.14
CA PRO A 190 10.38 25.98 8.36
C PRO A 190 9.42 25.21 9.29
N PRO A 191 9.53 25.38 10.62
CA PRO A 191 8.61 24.77 11.57
C PRO A 191 7.16 25.12 11.24
N GLY A 192 6.27 24.11 11.20
CA GLY A 192 4.85 24.30 10.89
C GLY A 192 4.50 24.35 9.41
N ALA A 193 5.46 24.09 8.51
CA ALA A 193 5.18 23.90 7.09
C ALA A 193 4.07 22.84 6.85
N PRO A 194 3.21 23.02 5.83
CA PRO A 194 2.09 22.11 5.57
C PRO A 194 2.51 20.76 4.95
N TYR A 195 3.80 20.48 4.86
CA TYR A 195 4.41 19.31 4.24
C TYR A 195 5.48 18.71 5.16
N VAL A 196 5.72 17.40 5.02
CA VAL A 196 6.67 16.66 5.84
C VAL A 196 8.00 16.49 5.09
N ASP A 197 9.12 16.68 5.80
CA ASP A 197 10.47 16.43 5.28
C ASP A 197 10.69 14.94 5.05
N MET A 198 10.79 14.54 3.78
CA MET A 198 10.98 13.15 3.33
C MET A 198 12.37 12.89 2.76
N ARG A 199 13.32 13.83 2.89
CA ARG A 199 14.68 13.64 2.42
C ARG A 199 15.32 12.40 3.04
N GLY A 200 15.97 11.59 2.21
CA GLY A 200 16.60 10.32 2.60
C GLY A 200 15.62 9.13 2.73
N ILE A 201 14.32 9.39 2.88
CA ILE A 201 13.24 8.39 2.93
C ILE A 201 12.59 8.20 1.55
N SER A 202 12.39 9.29 0.81
CA SER A 202 11.81 9.27 -0.53
C SER A 202 12.87 9.04 -1.62
N SER A 203 12.52 8.26 -2.63
CA SER A 203 13.30 8.10 -3.87
C SER A 203 13.55 9.42 -4.60
N GLU A 204 12.69 10.43 -4.38
CA GLU A 204 12.76 11.73 -5.07
C GLU A 204 13.61 12.76 -4.33
N THR A 205 14.37 12.34 -3.31
CA THR A 205 15.31 13.21 -2.59
C THR A 205 16.26 13.90 -3.58
N GLY A 206 16.26 15.23 -3.62
CA GLY A 206 17.07 16.04 -4.53
C GLY A 206 16.38 16.41 -5.86
N TYR A 207 15.16 15.93 -6.10
CA TYR A 207 14.41 16.17 -7.34
C TYR A 207 13.05 16.84 -7.09
N PRO A 208 13.02 18.07 -6.53
CA PRO A 208 11.76 18.79 -6.34
C PRO A 208 11.11 19.13 -7.69
N ASP A 209 9.79 19.29 -7.69
CA ASP A 209 9.07 19.85 -8.83
C ASP A 209 9.38 21.34 -8.96
N GLU A 210 9.36 21.83 -10.20
CA GLU A 210 9.54 23.25 -10.49
C GLU A 210 8.43 24.08 -9.81
N ASN A 211 8.83 25.19 -9.19
CA ASN A 211 7.92 26.12 -8.50
C ASN A 211 7.18 25.57 -7.26
N LEU A 212 7.63 24.44 -6.67
CA LEU A 212 7.04 23.88 -5.46
C LEU A 212 7.93 23.98 -4.21
N GLU A 213 8.81 24.99 -4.13
CA GLU A 213 9.62 25.29 -2.92
C GLU A 213 10.32 24.07 -2.31
N GLY A 214 10.96 23.24 -3.15
CA GLY A 214 11.66 22.04 -2.67
C GLY A 214 10.78 20.80 -2.47
N CYS A 215 9.48 20.88 -2.78
CA CYS A 215 8.56 19.76 -2.72
C CYS A 215 8.38 19.03 -4.05
N ALA A 216 7.91 17.80 -3.99
CA ALA A 216 7.37 17.05 -5.11
C ALA A 216 5.92 16.61 -4.81
N GLU A 217 5.06 16.66 -5.82
CA GLU A 217 3.68 16.19 -5.73
C GLU A 217 3.57 14.72 -6.16
N MET A 218 3.02 13.91 -5.27
CA MET A 218 2.87 12.47 -5.45
C MET A 218 1.43 12.04 -5.22
N VAL A 219 1.03 11.02 -5.95
CA VAL A 219 -0.28 10.35 -5.85
C VAL A 219 -0.06 8.86 -5.59
N ASP A 220 -1.17 8.12 -5.52
CA ASP A 220 -1.16 6.68 -5.23
C ASP A 220 -0.18 5.89 -6.10
N GLY A 221 0.57 4.99 -5.46
CA GLY A 221 1.51 4.10 -6.15
C GLY A 221 0.82 3.13 -7.11
N GLY A 222 -0.46 2.82 -6.89
CA GLY A 222 -1.25 1.89 -7.69
C GLY A 222 -1.51 2.36 -9.13
N LEU A 223 -1.12 3.58 -9.47
CA LEU A 223 -1.10 4.06 -10.86
C LEU A 223 0.06 3.49 -11.68
N LEU A 224 1.19 3.12 -11.08
CA LEU A 224 2.36 2.63 -11.83
C LEU A 224 2.96 1.36 -11.25
N ASP A 225 2.84 1.15 -9.94
CA ASP A 225 3.39 0.02 -9.21
C ASP A 225 2.44 -0.40 -8.09
N ASN A 226 1.41 -1.15 -8.49
CA ASN A 226 0.40 -1.66 -7.59
C ASN A 226 0.83 -2.96 -6.88
N ILE A 227 1.89 -3.60 -7.35
CA ILE A 227 2.34 -4.93 -6.89
C ILE A 227 3.84 -4.84 -6.61
N PRO A 228 4.25 -4.38 -5.41
CA PRO A 228 5.65 -4.08 -5.14
C PRO A 228 6.47 -5.33 -4.77
N VAL A 229 6.29 -6.43 -5.51
CA VAL A 229 6.96 -7.72 -5.25
C VAL A 229 8.44 -7.65 -5.59
N ALA A 230 8.80 -7.01 -6.71
CA ALA A 230 10.18 -6.70 -7.06
C ALA A 230 10.94 -6.02 -5.91
N TRP A 231 10.33 -5.01 -5.29
CA TRP A 231 10.90 -4.30 -4.14
C TRP A 231 11.13 -5.22 -2.94
N ALA A 232 10.19 -6.12 -2.66
CA ALA A 232 10.32 -7.08 -1.58
C ALA A 232 11.47 -8.06 -1.85
N VAL A 233 11.57 -8.63 -3.07
CA VAL A 233 12.65 -9.55 -3.46
C VAL A 233 14.03 -8.89 -3.30
N ARG A 234 14.18 -7.65 -3.76
CA ARG A 234 15.41 -6.87 -3.60
C ARG A 234 15.73 -6.59 -2.13
N ALA A 235 14.72 -6.27 -1.32
CA ALA A 235 14.91 -6.02 0.10
C ALA A 235 15.37 -7.27 0.85
N ILE A 236 14.79 -8.44 0.53
CA ILE A 236 15.12 -9.74 1.16
C ILE A 236 16.60 -10.11 0.99
N ALA A 237 17.23 -9.73 -0.14
CA ALA A 237 18.66 -9.97 -0.39
C ALA A 237 19.58 -9.36 0.69
N GLY A 238 19.15 -8.24 1.30
CA GLY A 238 19.88 -7.49 2.32
C GLY A 238 19.71 -7.98 3.75
N THR A 239 18.77 -8.90 4.00
CA THR A 239 18.22 -9.14 5.33
C THR A 239 18.93 -10.24 6.11
N PRO A 240 19.30 -10.01 7.39
CA PRO A 240 20.08 -10.97 8.17
C PRO A 240 19.31 -12.24 8.54
N VAL A 241 20.03 -13.36 8.64
CA VAL A 241 19.46 -14.66 9.02
C VAL A 241 20.44 -15.40 9.93
N THR A 242 20.21 -15.32 11.24
CA THR A 242 21.14 -15.85 12.26
C THR A 242 21.05 -17.38 12.46
N ARG A 243 20.02 -18.03 11.91
CA ARG A 243 19.73 -19.47 12.06
C ARG A 243 19.18 -20.07 10.75
N ARG A 244 19.00 -21.38 10.67
CA ARG A 244 18.28 -21.99 9.54
C ARG A 244 16.83 -21.49 9.54
N VAL A 245 16.34 -20.98 8.41
CA VAL A 245 14.98 -20.43 8.26
C VAL A 245 14.36 -20.88 6.95
N ASP A 246 13.04 -21.00 6.94
CA ASP A 246 12.25 -21.09 5.72
C ASP A 246 11.80 -19.67 5.38
N ARG A 247 12.17 -19.15 4.20
CA ARG A 247 11.83 -17.77 3.80
C ARG A 247 10.64 -17.77 2.87
N TRP A 248 9.55 -17.18 3.35
CA TRP A 248 8.32 -17.02 2.58
C TRP A 248 8.08 -15.55 2.22
N LEU A 249 7.73 -15.31 0.95
CA LEU A 249 7.12 -14.07 0.49
C LEU A 249 5.61 -14.29 0.39
N LEU A 250 4.87 -13.65 1.31
CA LEU A 250 3.41 -13.67 1.34
C LEU A 250 2.86 -12.49 0.55
N PHE A 251 2.18 -12.77 -0.56
CA PHE A 251 1.57 -11.75 -1.40
C PHE A 251 0.06 -11.68 -1.19
N LEU A 252 -0.41 -10.56 -0.64
CA LEU A 252 -1.84 -10.30 -0.43
C LEU A 252 -2.48 -9.73 -1.71
N GLN A 253 -3.23 -10.56 -2.42
CA GLN A 253 -4.01 -10.18 -3.60
C GLN A 253 -5.48 -10.55 -3.39
N PRO A 254 -6.28 -9.69 -2.75
CA PRO A 254 -7.65 -10.02 -2.35
C PRO A 254 -8.54 -10.40 -3.55
N VAL A 255 -8.39 -9.66 -4.66
CA VAL A 255 -9.13 -9.91 -5.91
C VAL A 255 -8.12 -10.34 -6.97
N PRO A 256 -8.05 -11.63 -7.34
CA PRO A 256 -7.13 -12.08 -8.36
C PRO A 256 -7.56 -11.49 -9.71
N PRO A 257 -6.60 -11.10 -10.56
CA PRO A 257 -6.92 -10.45 -11.82
C PRO A 257 -7.51 -11.50 -12.78
N SER A 258 -8.79 -11.37 -13.12
CA SER A 258 -9.51 -12.32 -13.98
C SER A 258 -9.49 -11.86 -15.45
N PRO A 259 -9.17 -12.74 -16.42
CA PRO A 259 -9.24 -12.38 -17.83
C PRO A 259 -10.66 -11.94 -18.18
N LEU A 260 -10.78 -10.76 -18.82
CA LEU A 260 -12.08 -10.21 -19.19
C LEU A 260 -12.79 -11.16 -20.16
N THR A 261 -13.83 -11.83 -19.71
CA THR A 261 -14.75 -12.54 -20.61
C THR A 261 -15.54 -11.52 -21.44
N PRO A 262 -15.53 -11.61 -22.78
CA PRO A 262 -16.32 -10.70 -23.61
C PRO A 262 -17.80 -10.99 -23.39
N LYS A 263 -18.48 -10.16 -22.59
CA LYS A 263 -19.95 -10.21 -22.47
C LYS A 263 -20.59 -9.67 -23.76
N PRO A 264 -21.60 -10.35 -24.34
CA PRO A 264 -22.30 -9.85 -25.53
C PRO A 264 -22.93 -8.48 -25.24
N GLU A 265 -22.66 -7.52 -26.14
CA GLU A 265 -22.94 -6.10 -25.94
C GLU A 265 -24.44 -5.76 -26.08
N SER A 266 -25.01 -5.01 -25.13
CA SER A 266 -26.20 -4.18 -25.35
C SER A 266 -25.77 -2.74 -25.69
N SER A 267 -26.22 -2.25 -26.83
CA SER A 267 -25.78 -1.00 -27.48
C SER A 267 -25.92 0.26 -26.60
N HIS A 268 -24.85 1.06 -26.50
CA HIS A 268 -24.86 2.54 -26.41
C HIS A 268 -23.44 3.10 -26.64
N ARG A 269 -23.20 3.74 -27.80
CA ARG A 269 -21.86 4.14 -28.31
C ARG A 269 -21.07 5.08 -27.38
N VAL A 270 -21.72 5.98 -26.64
CA VAL A 270 -21.04 6.96 -25.75
C VAL A 270 -20.43 6.29 -24.51
N THR A 271 -21.04 5.22 -24.01
CA THR A 271 -20.46 4.46 -22.87
C THR A 271 -19.29 3.58 -23.28
N ARG A 272 -19.16 3.22 -24.56
CA ARG A 272 -18.13 2.28 -25.03
C ARG A 272 -16.73 2.88 -24.98
N LEU A 273 -16.56 4.15 -25.37
CA LEU A 273 -15.27 4.84 -25.39
C LEU A 273 -14.73 5.10 -23.98
N VAL A 274 -15.56 5.63 -23.08
CA VAL A 274 -15.20 5.81 -21.65
C VAL A 274 -14.92 4.47 -20.98
N ARG A 275 -15.72 3.44 -21.28
CA ARG A 275 -15.52 2.08 -20.75
C ARG A 275 -14.27 1.43 -21.34
N LEU A 276 -13.93 1.66 -22.61
CA LEU A 276 -12.69 1.18 -23.24
C LEU A 276 -11.46 1.89 -22.66
N ALA A 277 -11.53 3.20 -22.42
CA ALA A 277 -10.45 3.96 -21.77
C ALA A 277 -10.23 3.50 -20.32
N ALA A 278 -11.30 3.39 -19.53
CA ALA A 278 -11.24 2.88 -18.16
C ALA A 278 -10.77 1.42 -18.10
N LYS A 279 -11.21 0.57 -19.04
CA LYS A 279 -10.74 -0.82 -19.16
C LYS A 279 -9.27 -0.91 -19.58
N SER A 280 -8.83 -0.08 -20.52
CA SER A 280 -7.44 -0.03 -20.98
C SER A 280 -6.50 0.39 -19.86
N LEU A 281 -6.89 1.42 -19.09
CA LEU A 281 -6.17 1.86 -17.89
C LEU A 281 -6.11 0.74 -16.84
N ALA A 282 -7.23 0.11 -16.50
CA ALA A 282 -7.25 -0.97 -15.50
C ALA A 282 -6.40 -2.21 -15.91
N VAL A 283 -6.39 -2.58 -17.19
CA VAL A 283 -5.55 -3.67 -17.71
C VAL A 283 -4.07 -3.32 -17.61
N LYS A 284 -3.70 -2.09 -17.99
CA LYS A 284 -2.32 -1.60 -17.98
C LYS A 284 -1.75 -1.47 -16.55
N PHE A 285 -2.58 -1.15 -15.56
CA PHE A 285 -2.13 -0.93 -14.18
C PHE A 285 -1.98 -2.20 -13.33
N GLY A 286 -2.69 -3.30 -13.63
CA GLY A 286 -2.72 -4.48 -12.76
C GLY A 286 -2.06 -5.75 -13.31
N PHE A 287 -2.24 -6.04 -14.60
CA PHE A 287 -1.80 -7.34 -15.18
C PHE A 287 -0.34 -7.33 -15.66
N GLU A 288 0.12 -6.22 -16.23
CA GLU A 288 1.50 -6.09 -16.70
C GLU A 288 2.48 -6.11 -15.52
N SER A 289 2.18 -5.38 -14.44
CA SER A 289 2.96 -5.39 -13.19
C SER A 289 3.14 -6.79 -12.61
N LEU A 290 2.06 -7.56 -12.39
CA LEU A 290 2.14 -8.91 -11.79
C LEU A 290 3.03 -9.86 -12.62
N ARG A 291 2.97 -9.74 -13.95
CA ARG A 291 3.77 -10.57 -14.86
C ARG A 291 5.25 -10.23 -14.73
N ASP A 292 5.59 -8.94 -14.70
CA ASP A 292 6.97 -8.46 -14.57
C ASP A 292 7.55 -8.88 -13.21
N ASP A 293 6.77 -8.77 -12.13
CA ASP A 293 7.15 -9.23 -10.80
C ASP A 293 7.38 -10.76 -10.73
N ALA A 294 6.51 -11.54 -11.38
CA ALA A 294 6.68 -12.99 -11.45
C ALA A 294 7.94 -13.39 -12.23
N LEU A 295 8.34 -12.60 -13.24
CA LEU A 295 9.60 -12.78 -13.94
C LEU A 295 10.79 -12.46 -13.02
N GLU A 296 10.71 -11.42 -12.19
CA GLU A 296 11.76 -11.09 -11.21
C GLU A 296 11.94 -12.19 -10.16
N LEU A 297 10.85 -12.76 -9.64
CA LEU A 297 10.86 -13.93 -8.74
C LEU A 297 11.53 -15.15 -9.39
N ARG A 298 11.16 -15.47 -10.64
CA ARG A 298 11.77 -16.59 -11.37
C ARG A 298 13.25 -16.36 -11.66
N ALA A 299 13.62 -15.13 -12.02
CA ALA A 299 15.01 -14.74 -12.24
C ALA A 299 15.82 -14.88 -10.94
N ALA A 300 15.27 -14.46 -9.80
CA ALA A 300 15.88 -14.66 -8.48
C ALA A 300 16.10 -16.14 -8.15
N ALA A 301 15.10 -16.99 -8.38
CA ALA A 301 15.21 -18.43 -8.17
C ALA A 301 16.26 -19.08 -9.10
N THR A 302 16.29 -18.69 -10.38
CA THR A 302 17.24 -19.20 -11.37
C THR A 302 18.67 -18.75 -11.04
N ALA A 303 18.84 -17.48 -10.65
CA ALA A 303 20.11 -16.97 -10.16
C ALA A 303 20.56 -17.72 -8.90
N ALA A 304 19.64 -18.06 -8.00
CA ALA A 304 19.97 -18.85 -6.81
C ALA A 304 20.53 -20.24 -7.15
N GLN A 305 19.88 -20.96 -8.06
CA GLN A 305 20.34 -22.27 -8.54
C GLN A 305 21.68 -22.19 -9.28
N GLY A 306 21.85 -21.18 -10.16
CA GLY A 306 23.10 -20.96 -10.88
C GLY A 306 24.31 -20.80 -9.95
N ARG A 307 24.13 -20.17 -8.79
CA ARG A 307 25.21 -20.01 -7.79
C ARG A 307 25.66 -21.31 -7.16
N GLU A 308 24.72 -22.19 -6.82
CA GLU A 308 25.04 -23.49 -6.23
C GLU A 308 25.86 -24.33 -7.23
N ALA A 309 25.50 -24.28 -8.51
CA ALA A 309 26.28 -24.89 -9.58
C ALA A 309 27.69 -24.28 -9.71
N LEU A 310 27.83 -22.96 -9.61
CA LEU A 310 29.13 -22.28 -9.69
C LEU A 310 30.05 -22.62 -8.52
N ALA A 311 29.53 -22.69 -7.29
CA ALA A 311 30.31 -23.14 -6.14
C ALA A 311 30.74 -24.61 -6.31
N GLY A 312 29.88 -25.43 -6.91
CA GLY A 312 30.15 -26.80 -7.36
C GLY A 312 31.39 -26.97 -8.24
N ALA A 313 31.77 -25.93 -8.99
CA ALA A 313 32.87 -25.95 -9.94
C ALA A 313 34.24 -25.61 -9.31
N LEU A 314 34.30 -25.25 -8.02
CA LEU A 314 35.57 -24.97 -7.35
C LEU A 314 36.45 -26.24 -7.28
N PRO A 315 37.76 -26.13 -7.55
CA PRO A 315 38.67 -27.25 -7.36
C PRO A 315 38.62 -27.80 -5.93
N LYS A 316 38.49 -29.12 -5.81
CA LYS A 316 38.24 -29.80 -4.52
C LYS A 316 39.42 -29.74 -3.53
N THR A 317 40.65 -29.55 -4.00
CA THR A 317 41.84 -29.46 -3.15
C THR A 317 42.39 -28.04 -3.11
N LEU A 318 42.97 -27.64 -1.96
CA LEU A 318 43.56 -26.31 -1.79
C LEU A 318 44.66 -26.02 -2.81
N LYS A 319 45.49 -27.03 -3.11
CA LYS A 319 46.58 -26.89 -4.09
C LYS A 319 46.03 -26.60 -5.49
N ALA A 320 45.00 -27.34 -5.92
CA ALA A 320 44.38 -27.13 -7.23
C ALA A 320 43.65 -25.79 -7.30
N LEU A 321 42.98 -25.37 -6.21
CA LEU A 321 42.30 -24.07 -6.15
C LEU A 321 43.30 -22.92 -6.33
N ILE A 322 44.40 -22.93 -5.58
CA ILE A 322 45.43 -21.88 -5.67
C ILE A 322 46.08 -21.86 -7.05
N ALA A 323 46.38 -23.03 -7.63
CA ALA A 323 46.96 -23.12 -8.97
C ALA A 323 46.03 -22.55 -10.05
N ALA A 324 44.74 -22.95 -10.03
CA ALA A 324 43.75 -22.44 -10.98
C ALA A 324 43.53 -20.92 -10.83
N GLY A 325 43.50 -20.42 -9.59
CA GLY A 325 43.44 -18.99 -9.34
C GLY A 325 44.65 -18.23 -9.89
N ALA A 326 45.86 -18.77 -9.73
CA ALA A 326 47.07 -18.17 -10.25
C ALA A 326 47.09 -18.12 -11.80
N GLU A 327 46.60 -19.17 -12.46
CA GLU A 327 46.47 -19.21 -13.92
C GLU A 327 45.50 -18.15 -14.46
N GLN A 328 44.40 -17.88 -13.74
CA GLN A 328 43.39 -16.91 -14.15
C GLN A 328 43.71 -15.46 -13.73
N LEU A 329 44.71 -15.25 -12.89
CA LEU A 329 45.03 -13.93 -12.33
C LEU A 329 45.36 -12.87 -13.41
N ALA A 330 45.96 -13.27 -14.53
CA ALA A 330 46.29 -12.36 -15.63
C ALA A 330 45.03 -11.82 -16.36
N PHE A 331 43.94 -12.60 -16.39
CA PHE A 331 42.68 -12.21 -17.04
C PHE A 331 41.72 -11.49 -16.10
N TYR A 332 41.93 -11.63 -14.80
CA TYR A 332 41.06 -11.10 -13.76
C TYR A 332 40.78 -9.59 -13.88
N PRO A 333 41.79 -8.69 -14.06
CA PRO A 333 41.53 -7.26 -14.11
C PRO A 333 40.60 -6.88 -15.27
N ALA A 334 40.73 -7.53 -16.44
CA ALA A 334 39.86 -7.28 -17.58
C ALA A 334 38.42 -7.74 -17.32
N ALA A 335 38.25 -8.95 -16.77
CA ALA A 335 36.93 -9.54 -16.54
C ALA A 335 36.17 -8.84 -15.40
N VAL A 336 36.80 -8.66 -14.24
CA VAL A 336 36.18 -7.96 -13.09
C VAL A 336 36.11 -6.46 -13.32
N GLY A 337 37.09 -5.88 -14.01
CA GLY A 337 37.04 -4.47 -14.42
C GLY A 337 35.78 -4.17 -15.22
N LEU A 338 35.40 -5.01 -16.18
CA LEU A 338 34.20 -4.82 -16.98
C LEU A 338 32.91 -4.91 -16.13
N ALA A 339 32.87 -5.85 -15.17
CA ALA A 339 31.77 -5.96 -14.21
C ALA A 339 31.67 -4.71 -13.30
N GLU A 340 32.81 -4.21 -12.82
CA GLU A 340 32.90 -3.00 -12.00
C GLU A 340 32.45 -1.77 -12.79
N ALA A 341 32.91 -1.63 -14.03
CA ALA A 341 32.49 -0.58 -14.96
C ALA A 341 30.99 -0.62 -15.20
N GLY A 342 30.42 -1.80 -15.44
CA GLY A 342 28.98 -1.98 -15.60
C GLY A 342 28.17 -1.58 -14.36
N ARG A 343 28.66 -1.92 -13.16
CA ARG A 343 28.02 -1.50 -11.90
C ARG A 343 28.14 0.02 -11.69
N LEU A 344 29.30 0.60 -11.98
CA LEU A 344 29.52 2.05 -11.89
C LEU A 344 28.62 2.82 -12.85
N VAL A 345 28.48 2.36 -14.10
CA VAL A 345 27.56 2.97 -15.07
C VAL A 345 26.14 2.98 -14.51
N ARG A 346 25.63 1.83 -14.05
CA ARG A 346 24.29 1.75 -13.43
C ARG A 346 24.16 2.66 -12.22
N LEU A 347 25.20 2.79 -11.39
CA LEU A 347 25.20 3.67 -10.21
C LEU A 347 25.08 5.14 -10.62
N LEU A 348 25.77 5.56 -11.67
CA LEU A 348 25.71 6.93 -12.19
C LEU A 348 24.38 7.23 -12.90
N GLU A 349 23.82 6.24 -13.59
CA GLU A 349 22.54 6.32 -14.28
C GLU A 349 21.37 6.43 -13.31
N ASP A 350 21.24 5.45 -12.42
CA ASP A 350 20.22 5.39 -11.38
C ASP A 350 20.83 4.88 -10.07
N PRO A 351 21.25 5.80 -9.18
CA PRO A 351 21.75 5.42 -7.86
C PRO A 351 20.77 4.55 -7.08
N THR A 352 19.46 4.77 -7.25
CA THR A 352 18.43 4.03 -6.50
C THR A 352 18.39 2.55 -6.89
N GLU A 353 18.68 2.22 -8.15
CA GLU A 353 18.70 0.85 -8.65
C GLU A 353 19.86 0.05 -8.03
N VAL A 354 21.05 0.64 -8.00
CA VAL A 354 22.28 -0.04 -7.53
C VAL A 354 22.40 -0.07 -6.03
N THR A 355 22.04 1.02 -5.34
CA THR A 355 22.15 1.07 -3.87
C THR A 355 21.08 0.20 -3.20
N GLY A 356 19.94 -0.06 -3.86
CA GLY A 356 18.95 -1.05 -3.44
C GLY A 356 18.59 -0.97 -1.95
N PRO A 357 18.70 -2.08 -1.17
CA PRO A 357 18.44 -2.07 0.26
C PRO A 357 19.59 -1.47 1.10
N ASP A 358 20.22 -0.41 0.62
CA ASP A 358 21.37 0.24 1.26
C ASP A 358 21.21 0.46 2.77
N SER A 359 22.30 0.24 3.51
CA SER A 359 22.47 0.59 4.93
C SER A 359 22.43 2.10 5.18
N LEU A 360 22.74 2.93 4.18
CA LEU A 360 22.82 4.39 4.31
C LEU A 360 21.67 5.14 3.57
N PRO A 361 21.33 6.38 3.96
CA PRO A 361 20.29 7.19 3.30
C PRO A 361 20.67 7.54 1.86
N MET A 362 19.70 7.68 0.96
CA MET A 362 19.99 8.08 -0.43
C MET A 362 20.70 9.44 -0.45
N PRO A 363 21.78 9.61 -1.23
CA PRO A 363 22.41 10.92 -1.38
C PRO A 363 21.44 11.92 -2.00
N SER A 364 21.45 13.15 -1.48
CA SER A 364 20.63 14.25 -2.00
C SER A 364 21.25 14.86 -3.25
N GLY A 365 20.45 15.11 -4.27
CA GLY A 365 20.80 15.97 -5.41
C GLY A 365 20.48 15.34 -6.77
N PRO A 366 20.56 16.11 -7.86
CA PRO A 366 20.38 15.59 -9.20
C PRO A 366 21.47 14.57 -9.55
N SER A 367 21.19 13.70 -10.53
CA SER A 367 22.15 12.70 -11.02
C SER A 367 23.46 13.39 -11.42
N PRO A 368 24.65 12.81 -11.10
CA PRO A 368 25.94 13.32 -11.54
C PRO A 368 26.03 13.59 -13.04
N LEU A 369 25.21 12.90 -13.84
CA LEU A 369 25.19 12.99 -15.29
C LEU A 369 24.36 14.17 -15.82
N LYS A 370 23.54 14.82 -14.98
CA LYS A 370 22.63 15.88 -15.42
C LYS A 370 23.34 17.02 -16.18
N PRO A 371 24.45 17.60 -15.69
CA PRO A 371 25.14 18.67 -16.43
C PRO A 371 25.69 18.20 -17.79
N LEU A 372 26.07 16.92 -17.89
CA LEU A 372 26.60 16.33 -19.11
C LEU A 372 25.50 16.09 -20.15
N ASP A 373 24.37 15.51 -19.72
CA ASP A 373 23.23 15.19 -20.59
C ASP A 373 22.45 16.44 -21.04
N GLU A 374 22.51 17.55 -20.30
CA GLU A 374 21.92 18.83 -20.69
C GLU A 374 22.83 19.66 -21.62
N SER A 375 24.10 19.28 -21.77
CA SER A 375 25.05 19.97 -22.65
C SER A 375 24.85 19.55 -24.13
N ALA A 376 25.18 20.43 -25.07
CA ALA A 376 25.22 20.12 -26.50
C ALA A 376 26.46 19.27 -26.90
N GLY A 377 27.25 18.84 -25.92
CA GLY A 377 28.58 18.24 -26.07
C GLY A 377 28.59 16.71 -26.07
N PRO A 378 29.73 16.08 -25.75
CA PRO A 378 29.86 14.63 -25.69
C PRO A 378 28.90 14.02 -24.65
N SER A 379 28.13 13.02 -25.05
CA SER A 379 27.08 12.43 -24.22
C SER A 379 27.61 11.51 -23.12
N SER A 380 26.78 11.23 -22.11
CA SER A 380 27.03 10.19 -21.10
C SER A 380 27.42 8.83 -21.70
N ALA A 381 26.96 8.50 -22.92
CA ALA A 381 27.38 7.29 -23.63
C ALA A 381 28.89 7.26 -23.92
N GLN A 382 29.53 8.41 -24.21
CA GLN A 382 30.98 8.49 -24.42
C GLN A 382 31.75 8.29 -23.12
N LEU A 383 31.27 8.87 -22.01
CA LEU A 383 31.83 8.61 -20.69
C LEU A 383 31.75 7.12 -20.36
N PHE A 384 30.61 6.47 -20.60
CA PHE A 384 30.44 5.04 -20.33
C PHE A 384 31.33 4.16 -21.23
N ALA A 385 31.53 4.54 -22.49
CA ALA A 385 32.46 3.87 -23.39
C ALA A 385 33.91 3.99 -22.87
N ALA A 386 34.32 5.19 -22.44
CA ALA A 386 35.65 5.43 -21.87
C ALA A 386 35.87 4.65 -20.56
N ILE A 387 34.87 4.61 -19.66
CA ILE A 387 34.91 3.79 -18.44
C ILE A 387 35.08 2.31 -18.80
N ARG A 388 34.33 1.80 -19.79
CA ARG A 388 34.44 0.40 -20.24
C ARG A 388 35.79 0.08 -20.86
N GLN A 389 36.36 1.00 -21.65
CA GLN A 389 37.69 0.84 -22.27
C GLN A 389 38.82 0.83 -21.24
N ALA A 390 38.73 1.69 -20.22
CA ALA A 390 39.72 1.79 -19.14
C ALA A 390 39.42 0.85 -17.94
N SER A 391 38.47 -0.07 -18.10
CA SER A 391 37.89 -0.83 -16.99
C SER A 391 38.88 -1.75 -16.26
N ALA A 392 39.91 -2.25 -16.95
CA ALA A 392 40.96 -3.07 -16.35
C ALA A 392 41.75 -2.35 -15.24
N GLY A 393 41.79 -1.01 -15.28
CA GLY A 393 42.46 -0.18 -14.27
C GLY A 393 41.62 0.09 -13.02
N LEU A 394 40.33 -0.27 -13.00
CA LEU A 394 39.45 -0.02 -11.85
C LEU A 394 39.77 -0.96 -10.68
N THR A 395 40.03 -2.24 -10.98
CA THR A 395 40.27 -3.29 -9.98
C THR A 395 41.46 -4.17 -10.37
N PRO A 396 42.70 -3.66 -10.21
CA PRO A 396 43.89 -4.33 -10.72
C PRO A 396 44.23 -5.64 -9.98
N THR A 397 43.70 -5.84 -8.78
CA THR A 397 43.92 -7.08 -8.00
C THR A 397 42.62 -7.54 -7.32
N PRO A 398 42.49 -8.83 -6.98
CA PRO A 398 41.34 -9.34 -6.21
C PRO A 398 41.09 -8.60 -4.89
N ARG A 399 42.16 -8.08 -4.27
CA ARG A 399 42.11 -7.50 -2.93
C ARG A 399 41.98 -5.98 -2.89
N SER A 400 41.94 -5.30 -4.04
CA SER A 400 41.86 -3.84 -4.12
C SER A 400 40.43 -3.29 -4.19
N SER A 401 39.40 -4.12 -4.02
CA SER A 401 38.00 -3.72 -4.11
C SER A 401 37.14 -4.30 -2.98
N PRO A 402 36.19 -3.52 -2.42
CA PRO A 402 35.26 -4.03 -1.43
C PRO A 402 34.27 -5.05 -2.00
N LEU A 403 34.11 -5.13 -3.33
CA LEU A 403 33.30 -6.16 -3.96
C LEU A 403 33.96 -7.55 -3.91
N GLY A 404 35.30 -7.62 -3.94
CA GLY A 404 36.02 -8.86 -3.68
C GLY A 404 35.81 -9.36 -2.25
N LEU A 405 35.82 -8.46 -1.27
CA LEU A 405 35.46 -8.78 0.12
C LEU A 405 34.01 -9.30 0.21
N ALA A 406 33.09 -8.63 -0.47
CA ALA A 406 31.68 -9.04 -0.47
C ALA A 406 31.47 -10.43 -1.06
N ARG A 407 32.17 -10.77 -2.14
CA ARG A 407 32.14 -12.11 -2.74
C ARG A 407 32.77 -13.17 -1.85
N ALA A 408 33.88 -12.85 -1.17
CA ALA A 408 34.48 -13.74 -0.20
C ALA A 408 33.56 -14.03 0.99
N VAL A 409 32.95 -12.99 1.58
CA VAL A 409 31.95 -13.16 2.65
C VAL A 409 30.77 -13.99 2.16
N ARG A 410 30.29 -13.73 0.95
CA ARG A 410 29.18 -14.47 0.37
C ARG A 410 29.53 -15.95 0.13
N LEU A 411 30.73 -16.26 -0.34
CA LEU A 411 31.22 -17.63 -0.49
C LEU A 411 31.25 -18.36 0.85
N LEU A 412 31.68 -17.71 1.93
CA LEU A 412 31.64 -18.28 3.28
C LEU A 412 30.21 -18.53 3.77
N MET A 413 29.25 -17.66 3.43
CA MET A 413 27.84 -17.89 3.74
C MET A 413 27.26 -19.07 2.94
N ASP A 414 27.60 -19.17 1.66
CA ASP A 414 27.19 -20.29 0.81
C ASP A 414 27.79 -21.62 1.36
N TRP A 415 29.03 -21.60 1.86
CA TRP A 415 29.67 -22.73 2.53
C TRP A 415 28.94 -23.16 3.81
N VAL A 416 28.60 -22.23 4.71
CA VAL A 416 27.82 -22.52 5.93
C VAL A 416 26.45 -23.10 5.59
N ARG A 417 25.78 -22.57 4.56
CA ARG A 417 24.49 -23.10 4.09
C ARG A 417 24.61 -24.54 3.58
N ALA A 418 25.63 -24.84 2.77
CA ALA A 418 25.85 -26.18 2.26
C ALA A 418 26.16 -27.19 3.38
N HIS A 419 26.83 -26.76 4.46
CA HIS A 419 27.05 -27.59 5.63
C HIS A 419 25.73 -27.94 6.34
N GLU A 420 24.80 -26.99 6.49
CA GLU A 420 23.48 -27.23 7.11
C GLU A 420 22.55 -28.10 6.27
N ALA A 421 22.71 -28.11 4.95
CA ALA A 421 21.96 -28.96 4.04
C ALA A 421 22.47 -30.42 4.04
N GLY A 422 23.61 -30.70 4.69
CA GLY A 422 24.19 -32.03 4.78
C GLY A 422 23.37 -32.99 5.66
N PRO A 423 23.59 -34.32 5.52
CA PRO A 423 22.84 -35.34 6.24
C PRO A 423 23.15 -35.44 7.75
N ALA A 424 24.18 -34.74 8.24
CA ALA A 424 24.53 -34.72 9.66
C ALA A 424 23.84 -33.56 10.37
N PRO A 425 23.21 -33.76 11.54
CA PRO A 425 22.59 -32.66 12.28
C PRO A 425 23.67 -31.65 12.68
N PRO A 426 23.60 -30.39 12.24
CA PRO A 426 24.59 -29.39 12.58
C PRO A 426 24.57 -29.14 14.10
N ALA A 427 25.73 -28.84 14.71
CA ALA A 427 25.76 -28.33 16.07
C ALA A 427 25.11 -26.93 16.07
N PRO A 428 23.86 -26.77 16.56
CA PRO A 428 23.04 -25.60 16.21
C PRO A 428 23.61 -24.30 16.77
N VAL A 429 24.22 -24.36 17.96
CA VAL A 429 24.87 -23.20 18.61
C VAL A 429 26.08 -22.72 17.81
N ALA A 430 26.94 -23.64 17.37
CA ALA A 430 28.16 -23.33 16.64
C ALA A 430 27.85 -22.72 15.26
N THR A 431 26.85 -23.26 14.56
CA THR A 431 26.39 -22.72 13.28
C THR A 431 25.72 -21.36 13.43
N ALA A 432 24.91 -21.16 14.46
CA ALA A 432 24.29 -19.86 14.75
C ALA A 432 25.33 -18.77 15.04
N GLU A 433 26.37 -19.09 15.81
CA GLU A 433 27.46 -18.16 16.08
C GLU A 433 28.23 -17.78 14.80
N CYS A 434 28.57 -18.76 13.96
CA CYS A 434 29.19 -18.54 12.65
C CYS A 434 28.32 -17.62 11.77
N ARG A 435 27.00 -17.84 11.74
CA ARG A 435 26.06 -16.99 11.01
C ARG A 435 26.04 -15.57 11.56
N GLN A 436 25.94 -15.40 12.87
CA GLN A 436 25.89 -14.09 13.50
C GLN A 436 27.12 -13.25 13.14
N ARG A 437 28.33 -13.83 13.22
CA ARG A 437 29.59 -13.16 12.84
C ARG A 437 29.64 -12.87 11.34
N LEU A 438 29.22 -13.82 10.48
CA LEU A 438 29.16 -13.61 9.03
C LEU A 438 28.19 -12.49 8.63
N TYR A 439 27.02 -12.41 9.25
CA TYR A 439 26.04 -11.37 8.93
C TYR A 439 26.47 -9.98 9.43
N ALA A 440 27.18 -9.91 10.55
CA ALA A 440 27.79 -8.68 11.03
C ALA A 440 28.90 -8.21 10.06
N CYS A 441 29.79 -9.11 9.65
CA CYS A 441 30.82 -8.83 8.65
C CYS A 441 30.22 -8.44 7.29
N ARG A 442 29.20 -9.17 6.81
CA ARG A 442 28.45 -8.85 5.58
C ARG A 442 27.84 -7.45 5.64
N PHE A 443 27.28 -7.06 6.79
CA PHE A 443 26.71 -5.73 6.98
C PHE A 443 27.79 -4.65 6.92
N ALA A 444 28.92 -4.85 7.61
CA ALA A 444 30.07 -3.94 7.52
C ALA A 444 30.58 -3.76 6.09
N VAL A 445 30.72 -4.86 5.34
CA VAL A 445 31.11 -4.79 3.92
C VAL A 445 30.06 -4.08 3.07
N ALA A 446 28.76 -4.29 3.35
CA ALA A 446 27.68 -3.57 2.67
C ALA A 446 27.75 -2.06 2.96
N THR A 447 28.03 -1.65 4.19
CA THR A 447 28.22 -0.25 4.58
C THR A 447 29.47 0.34 3.93
N LEU A 448 30.55 -0.43 3.78
CA LEU A 448 31.74 -0.02 3.04
C LEU A 448 31.47 0.21 1.55
N ILE A 449 30.71 -0.68 0.90
CA ILE A 449 30.27 -0.51 -0.50
C ILE A 449 29.37 0.72 -0.63
N ALA A 450 28.43 0.90 0.31
CA ALA A 450 27.55 2.06 0.35
C ALA A 450 28.31 3.39 0.50
N ALA A 451 29.33 3.42 1.35
CA ALA A 451 30.20 4.58 1.52
C ALA A 451 30.99 4.87 0.23
N ARG A 452 31.56 3.83 -0.40
CA ARG A 452 32.22 3.94 -1.70
C ARG A 452 31.28 4.52 -2.76
N ASP A 453 30.08 3.98 -2.88
CA ASP A 453 29.10 4.39 -3.89
C ASP A 453 28.71 5.87 -3.72
N ARG A 454 28.57 6.36 -2.48
CA ARG A 454 28.34 7.80 -2.21
C ARG A 454 29.53 8.67 -2.59
N LEU A 455 30.76 8.24 -2.29
CA LEU A 455 31.96 8.96 -2.70
C LEU A 455 32.12 8.98 -4.23
N LEU A 456 31.78 7.88 -4.91
CA LEU A 456 31.76 7.82 -6.37
C LEU A 456 30.78 8.85 -6.93
N LEU A 457 29.54 8.88 -6.44
CA LEU A 457 28.54 9.86 -6.86
C LEU A 457 29.02 11.30 -6.63
N ARG A 458 29.60 11.61 -5.46
CA ARG A 458 30.17 12.93 -5.13
C ARG A 458 31.33 13.31 -6.07
N CYS A 459 32.29 12.41 -6.29
CA CYS A 459 33.46 12.64 -7.14
C CYS A 459 33.08 12.82 -8.62
N TYR A 460 32.18 11.98 -9.14
CA TYR A 460 31.68 12.13 -10.50
C TYR A 460 30.83 13.40 -10.68
N ALA A 461 29.99 13.76 -9.69
CA ALA A 461 29.23 15.00 -9.75
C ALA A 461 30.16 16.23 -9.83
N LYS A 462 31.26 16.23 -9.06
CA LYS A 462 32.28 17.29 -9.11
C LYS A 462 33.02 17.31 -10.44
N ALA A 463 33.44 16.15 -10.95
CA ALA A 463 34.16 16.05 -12.22
C ALA A 463 33.31 16.47 -13.43
N LEU A 464 32.01 16.23 -13.38
CA LEU A 464 31.07 16.51 -14.47
C LEU A 464 30.37 17.87 -14.35
N ALA A 465 30.64 18.66 -13.30
CA ALA A 465 29.96 19.93 -13.03
C ALA A 465 30.05 20.94 -14.18
N GLN A 466 31.09 20.87 -15.01
CA GLN A 466 31.31 21.74 -16.17
C GLN A 466 30.63 21.24 -17.46
N GLY A 467 29.91 20.11 -17.41
CA GLY A 467 29.21 19.55 -18.58
C GLY A 467 30.12 18.87 -19.61
N ALA A 468 31.33 18.44 -19.20
CA ALA A 468 32.27 17.70 -20.05
C ALA A 468 32.79 16.45 -19.32
N PRO A 469 33.07 15.34 -20.03
CA PRO A 469 33.68 14.17 -19.43
C PRO A 469 35.13 14.49 -19.01
N PRO A 470 35.63 13.94 -17.90
CA PRO A 470 37.02 14.12 -17.50
C PRO A 470 37.96 13.46 -18.52
N THR A 471 39.16 14.04 -18.70
CA THR A 471 40.20 13.51 -19.61
C THR A 471 40.58 12.07 -19.29
N ASP A 472 40.60 11.71 -17.99
CA ASP A 472 40.65 10.33 -17.52
C ASP A 472 39.31 9.98 -16.87
N ALA A 473 38.53 9.13 -17.55
CA ALA A 473 37.23 8.65 -17.09
C ALA A 473 37.26 7.88 -15.76
N THR A 474 38.43 7.37 -15.37
CA THR A 474 38.64 6.57 -14.15
C THR A 474 39.27 7.36 -13.01
N ALA A 475 39.72 8.61 -13.24
CA ALA A 475 40.29 9.45 -12.18
C ALA A 475 39.30 9.71 -11.02
N PRO A 476 38.00 10.00 -11.24
CA PRO A 476 37.04 10.15 -10.15
C PRO A 476 36.85 8.86 -9.33
N TYR A 477 36.94 7.69 -9.98
CA TYR A 477 36.89 6.40 -9.30
C TYR A 477 38.07 6.20 -8.36
N ARG A 478 39.30 6.51 -8.82
CA ARG A 478 40.51 6.41 -8.00
C ARG A 478 40.47 7.40 -6.83
N GLN A 479 40.00 8.63 -7.07
CA GLN A 479 39.83 9.63 -6.02
C GLN A 479 38.83 9.17 -4.94
N ALA A 480 37.66 8.66 -5.35
CA ALA A 480 36.66 8.13 -4.42
C ALA A 480 37.21 6.96 -3.59
N THR A 481 37.94 6.05 -4.25
CA THR A 481 38.54 4.87 -3.59
C THR A 481 39.62 5.28 -2.59
N GLY A 482 40.51 6.21 -2.94
CA GLY A 482 41.54 6.69 -2.02
C GLY A 482 40.94 7.47 -0.83
N ARG A 483 39.88 8.27 -1.05
CA ARG A 483 39.14 8.93 0.03
C ARG A 483 38.44 7.95 0.97
N LEU A 484 37.91 6.86 0.44
CA LEU A 484 37.34 5.82 1.28
C LEU A 484 38.38 5.25 2.24
N MET A 485 39.62 5.05 1.76
CA MET A 485 40.71 4.54 2.60
C MET A 485 41.09 5.49 3.73
N THR A 486 40.99 6.80 3.52
CA THR A 486 41.23 7.79 4.59
C THR A 486 40.10 7.86 5.60
N LEU A 487 38.85 7.57 5.20
CA LEU A 487 37.67 7.63 6.07
C LEU A 487 37.43 6.32 6.83
N CYS A 488 38.02 5.20 6.40
CA CYS A 488 37.87 3.91 7.07
C CYS A 488 38.34 4.01 8.54
N PRO A 489 37.44 3.81 9.52
CA PRO A 489 37.83 3.81 10.92
C PRO A 489 38.72 2.60 11.22
N PRO A 490 39.57 2.67 12.27
CA PRO A 490 40.37 1.52 12.68
C PRO A 490 39.46 0.35 13.03
N LEU A 491 39.86 -0.85 12.60
CA LEU A 491 39.12 -2.08 12.84
C LEU A 491 39.00 -2.35 14.34
N PRO A 492 37.86 -2.90 14.80
CA PRO A 492 37.69 -3.26 16.21
C PRO A 492 38.71 -4.32 16.63
N GLY A 493 39.11 -4.30 17.92
CA GLY A 493 40.03 -5.31 18.46
C GLY A 493 39.43 -6.72 18.45
N GLY A 494 38.14 -6.84 18.77
CA GLY A 494 37.39 -8.10 18.78
C GLY A 494 36.79 -8.49 17.42
N GLU A 495 36.61 -9.79 17.19
CA GLU A 495 35.97 -10.37 16.01
C GLU A 495 34.47 -10.68 16.23
N ASP A 496 33.88 -10.08 17.26
CA ASP A 496 32.49 -10.28 17.62
C ASP A 496 31.54 -9.46 16.74
N ALA A 497 30.26 -9.82 16.77
CA ALA A 497 29.26 -9.13 15.98
C ALA A 497 29.13 -7.65 16.39
N ALA A 498 29.27 -7.33 17.68
CA ALA A 498 29.12 -5.96 18.20
C ALA A 498 30.18 -5.01 17.61
N GLY A 499 31.45 -5.44 17.56
CA GLY A 499 32.53 -4.64 16.99
C GLY A 499 32.30 -4.25 15.53
N TRP A 500 31.78 -5.16 14.70
CA TRP A 500 31.45 -4.88 13.30
C TRP A 500 30.30 -3.88 13.15
N HIS A 501 29.27 -3.94 14.01
CA HIS A 501 28.17 -2.99 13.98
C HIS A 501 28.63 -1.59 14.38
N ASP A 502 29.44 -1.47 15.44
CA ASP A 502 30.04 -0.20 15.86
C ASP A 502 30.94 0.41 14.77
N TRP A 503 31.80 -0.41 14.16
CA TRP A 503 32.64 0.03 13.05
C TRP A 503 31.81 0.55 11.86
N SER A 504 30.70 -0.13 11.54
CA SER A 504 29.78 0.30 10.48
C SER A 504 29.12 1.65 10.79
N ALA A 505 28.71 1.85 12.05
CA ALA A 505 28.13 3.12 12.50
C ALA A 505 29.15 4.26 12.46
N ARG A 506 30.40 4.03 12.90
CA ARG A 506 31.49 5.01 12.81
C ARG A 506 31.83 5.37 11.37
N LEU A 507 31.84 4.40 10.45
CA LEU A 507 32.06 4.65 9.03
C LEU A 507 30.92 5.49 8.43
N ALA A 508 29.67 5.20 8.80
CA ALA A 508 28.50 5.98 8.38
C ALA A 508 28.61 7.43 8.86
N GLN A 509 28.94 7.64 10.14
CA GLN A 509 29.13 8.95 10.74
C GLN A 509 30.27 9.73 10.06
N ALA A 510 31.42 9.10 9.84
CA ALA A 510 32.57 9.74 9.18
C ALA A 510 32.24 10.21 7.75
N LEU A 511 31.37 9.50 7.03
CA LEU A 511 30.91 9.87 5.69
C LEU A 511 29.96 11.07 5.68
N ASP A 512 29.14 11.21 6.72
CA ASP A 512 28.22 12.32 6.92
C ASP A 512 28.97 13.58 7.37
N GLU A 513 29.98 13.44 8.23
CA GLU A 513 30.82 14.54 8.72
C GLU A 513 31.87 15.02 7.71
N SER A 514 32.16 14.23 6.66
CA SER A 514 33.17 14.60 5.66
C SER A 514 32.68 15.78 4.79
N GLU A 515 33.02 17.01 5.17
CA GLU A 515 33.09 18.16 4.24
C GLU A 515 34.37 18.09 3.38
N GLU A 516 34.35 18.77 2.23
CA GLU A 516 35.31 18.63 1.13
C GLU A 516 36.80 18.55 1.55
N LEU A 517 37.39 17.36 1.46
CA LEU A 517 38.85 17.19 1.55
C LEU A 517 39.56 17.63 0.24
N PRO A 518 40.69 18.36 0.30
CA PRO A 518 41.48 18.74 -0.88
C PRO A 518 41.89 17.52 -1.73
N ALA A 519 42.03 17.70 -3.04
CA ALA A 519 42.33 16.62 -3.99
C ALA A 519 43.73 16.01 -3.82
N ASP A 520 44.62 16.69 -3.11
CA ASP A 520 46.08 16.47 -3.18
C ASP A 520 46.65 15.59 -2.04
N CYS A 521 45.80 14.93 -1.25
CA CYS A 521 46.24 14.03 -0.17
C CYS A 521 45.58 12.66 -0.31
N LEU A 522 46.08 11.84 -1.24
CA LEU A 522 45.72 10.42 -1.32
C LEU A 522 46.93 9.57 -0.88
N PRO A 523 46.88 8.90 0.28
CA PRO A 523 47.94 8.00 0.70
C PRO A 523 48.01 6.76 -0.20
N ASP A 524 49.22 6.27 -0.45
CA ASP A 524 49.53 5.13 -1.31
C ASP A 524 49.21 3.75 -0.66
N SER A 525 48.54 3.73 0.50
CA SER A 525 48.45 2.53 1.34
C SER A 525 47.18 1.72 1.07
N SER A 526 47.32 0.58 0.42
CA SER A 526 46.31 -0.50 0.33
C SER A 526 46.04 -1.22 1.67
N GLN A 527 46.62 -0.73 2.77
CA GLN A 527 46.60 -1.36 4.10
C GLN A 527 45.18 -1.68 4.63
N PRO A 528 44.16 -0.80 4.54
CA PRO A 528 42.85 -1.09 5.12
C PRO A 528 42.15 -2.29 4.48
N TYR A 529 42.28 -2.48 3.17
CA TYR A 529 41.71 -3.66 2.50
C TYR A 529 42.46 -4.92 2.86
N GLU A 530 43.79 -4.88 2.95
CA GLU A 530 44.57 -6.05 3.36
C GLU A 530 44.15 -6.50 4.75
N GLU A 531 44.01 -5.59 5.72
CA GLU A 531 43.53 -5.91 7.07
C GLU A 531 42.11 -6.50 7.05
N LEU A 532 41.19 -5.94 6.25
CA LEU A 532 39.83 -6.48 6.07
C LEU A 532 39.86 -7.91 5.50
N TRP A 533 40.72 -8.19 4.51
CA TRP A 533 40.90 -9.54 3.96
C TRP A 533 41.46 -10.50 5.00
N GLN A 534 42.40 -10.07 5.84
CA GLN A 534 42.90 -10.87 6.95
C GLN A 534 41.78 -11.19 7.94
N ARG A 535 40.90 -10.24 8.27
CA ARG A 535 39.72 -10.47 9.14
C ARG A 535 38.72 -11.44 8.53
N VAL A 536 38.40 -11.31 7.24
CA VAL A 536 37.52 -12.26 6.54
C VAL A 536 38.17 -13.65 6.48
N GLY A 537 39.49 -13.71 6.28
CA GLY A 537 40.26 -14.97 6.34
C GLY A 537 40.25 -15.60 7.73
N ALA A 538 40.39 -14.82 8.80
CA ALA A 538 40.28 -15.30 10.18
C ALA A 538 38.88 -15.86 10.46
N LEU A 539 37.83 -15.19 9.98
CA LEU A 539 36.45 -15.69 10.07
C LEU A 539 36.26 -16.99 9.27
N GLY A 540 36.79 -17.09 8.05
CA GLY A 540 36.77 -18.32 7.26
C GLY A 540 37.48 -19.48 7.95
N ARG A 541 38.61 -19.20 8.62
CA ARG A 541 39.33 -20.18 9.44
C ARG A 541 38.48 -20.63 10.63
N TYR A 542 37.88 -19.68 11.36
CA TYR A 542 36.97 -19.96 12.47
C TYR A 542 35.83 -20.90 12.03
N ILE A 543 35.15 -20.56 10.93
CA ILE A 543 34.07 -21.39 10.37
C ILE A 543 34.55 -22.81 10.07
N GLY A 544 35.68 -22.95 9.38
CA GLY A 544 36.20 -24.27 8.99
C GLY A 544 36.70 -25.12 10.16
N THR A 545 37.21 -24.50 11.23
CA THR A 545 37.59 -25.21 12.45
C THR A 545 36.36 -25.61 13.28
N THR A 546 35.38 -24.72 13.37
CA THR A 546 34.18 -24.88 14.19
C THR A 546 33.16 -25.85 13.57
N LEU A 547 32.95 -25.77 12.26
CA LEU A 547 32.00 -26.60 11.50
C LEU A 547 32.66 -27.83 10.86
N SER A 548 33.63 -28.45 11.57
CA SER A 548 34.40 -29.58 11.06
C SER A 548 33.50 -30.67 10.46
N PRO A 549 33.82 -31.20 9.27
CA PRO A 549 32.99 -32.21 8.60
C PRO A 549 32.95 -33.50 9.42
N ALA A 550 31.79 -34.16 9.47
CA ALA A 550 31.72 -35.57 9.85
C ALA A 550 32.53 -36.41 8.84
N ALA A 551 33.05 -37.57 9.26
CA ALA A 551 33.87 -38.44 8.41
C ALA A 551 33.20 -38.86 7.08
N SER A 552 31.88 -38.70 6.96
CA SER A 552 31.05 -38.96 5.78
C SER A 552 30.98 -37.82 4.74
N CYS A 553 31.56 -36.65 4.99
CA CYS A 553 31.47 -35.47 4.09
C CYS A 553 32.64 -35.33 3.10
N GLN A 554 33.27 -36.44 2.70
CA GLN A 554 34.37 -36.46 1.72
C GLN A 554 33.85 -36.36 0.27
N ASP A 555 33.11 -35.30 -0.10
CA ASP A 555 32.98 -34.86 -1.51
C ASP A 555 32.23 -33.52 -1.65
N THR A 556 32.52 -32.54 -0.77
CA THR A 556 31.82 -31.24 -0.82
C THR A 556 32.53 -30.25 -1.73
N PRO A 557 31.80 -29.32 -2.39
CA PRO A 557 32.40 -28.28 -3.22
C PRO A 557 33.31 -27.29 -2.46
N TYR A 558 33.24 -27.29 -1.12
CA TYR A 558 34.02 -26.42 -0.24
C TYR A 558 35.22 -27.11 0.41
N GLN A 559 35.60 -28.30 -0.06
CA GLN A 559 36.70 -29.08 0.53
C GLN A 559 38.03 -28.30 0.59
N ALA A 560 38.35 -27.51 -0.45
CA ALA A 560 39.55 -26.68 -0.44
C ALA A 560 39.54 -25.61 0.68
N LEU A 561 38.37 -25.08 1.06
CA LEU A 561 38.23 -24.15 2.18
C LEU A 561 38.42 -24.86 3.53
N TYR A 562 37.91 -26.10 3.66
CA TYR A 562 38.18 -26.94 4.83
C TYR A 562 39.67 -27.24 5.00
N GLU A 563 40.39 -27.55 3.91
CA GLU A 563 41.84 -27.75 3.92
C GLU A 563 42.58 -26.46 4.32
N ALA A 564 42.16 -25.31 3.81
CA ALA A 564 42.74 -24.02 4.15
C ALA A 564 42.54 -23.64 5.62
N ALA A 565 41.36 -23.90 6.19
CA ALA A 565 41.03 -23.59 7.59
C ALA A 565 41.90 -24.36 8.59
N ARG A 566 42.35 -25.57 8.23
CA ARG A 566 43.20 -26.43 9.08
C ARG A 566 44.67 -26.03 9.07
N LYS A 567 45.11 -25.24 8.10
CA LYS A 567 46.49 -24.75 8.02
C LYS A 567 46.66 -23.46 8.85
N THR A 568 47.86 -23.25 9.35
CA THR A 568 48.27 -22.00 10.00
C THR A 568 48.75 -20.99 8.95
N GLY A 569 48.55 -19.69 9.20
CA GLY A 569 49.04 -18.62 8.33
C GLY A 569 48.01 -18.15 7.28
N PRO A 570 48.45 -17.52 6.17
CA PRO A 570 47.58 -16.82 5.22
C PRO A 570 46.84 -17.75 4.23
N GLU A 571 46.81 -19.06 4.49
CA GLU A 571 46.28 -20.06 3.55
C GLU A 571 44.78 -19.86 3.25
N MET A 572 43.98 -19.48 4.25
CA MET A 572 42.58 -19.13 4.03
C MET A 572 42.42 -17.89 3.14
N VAL A 573 43.23 -16.85 3.36
CA VAL A 573 43.21 -15.64 2.52
C VAL A 573 43.61 -15.97 1.08
N LYS A 574 44.62 -16.83 0.87
CA LYS A 574 45.01 -17.33 -0.46
C LYS A 574 43.86 -18.10 -1.14
N ALA A 575 43.18 -18.98 -0.39
CA ALA A 575 42.06 -19.74 -0.92
C ALA A 575 40.90 -18.83 -1.35
N LEU A 576 40.52 -17.85 -0.52
CA LEU A 576 39.48 -16.88 -0.85
C LEU A 576 39.88 -15.98 -2.02
N THR A 577 41.15 -15.58 -2.11
CA THR A 577 41.69 -14.81 -3.24
C THR A 577 41.65 -15.60 -4.55
N ALA A 578 42.00 -16.89 -4.49
CA ALA A 578 41.91 -17.78 -5.65
C ALA A 578 40.46 -17.99 -6.09
N ALA A 579 39.54 -18.21 -5.13
CA ALA A 579 38.11 -18.33 -5.41
C ALA A 579 37.52 -17.03 -5.99
N GLU A 580 37.94 -15.86 -5.51
CA GLU A 580 37.58 -14.56 -6.10
C GLU A 580 38.06 -14.45 -7.55
N THR A 581 39.25 -14.96 -7.85
CA THR A 581 39.81 -14.92 -9.20
C THR A 581 38.99 -15.76 -10.18
N LEU A 582 38.46 -16.90 -9.72
CA LEU A 582 37.68 -17.84 -10.52
C LEU A 582 36.20 -17.47 -10.64
N LEU A 583 35.56 -17.09 -9.52
CA LEU A 583 34.12 -16.86 -9.43
C LEU A 583 33.73 -15.38 -9.53
N GLY A 584 34.67 -14.47 -9.27
CA GLY A 584 34.45 -13.02 -9.20
C GLY A 584 33.73 -12.43 -10.41
N PRO A 585 34.23 -12.67 -11.64
CA PRO A 585 33.59 -12.20 -12.87
C PRO A 585 32.14 -12.66 -13.07
N LEU A 586 31.78 -13.79 -12.47
CA LEU A 586 30.45 -14.39 -12.60
C LEU A 586 29.46 -13.88 -11.53
N ARG A 587 29.96 -13.14 -10.52
CA ARG A 587 29.18 -12.59 -9.40
C ARG A 587 29.42 -11.09 -9.24
N PRO A 588 28.93 -10.25 -10.17
CA PRO A 588 29.24 -8.82 -10.20
C PRO A 588 28.76 -8.07 -8.94
N ASP A 589 27.62 -8.46 -8.35
CA ASP A 589 27.12 -7.85 -7.11
C ASP A 589 26.53 -8.91 -6.15
N PRO A 590 27.35 -9.53 -5.29
CA PRO A 590 26.95 -10.68 -4.47
C PRO A 590 26.00 -10.31 -3.31
N LEU A 591 25.89 -9.03 -2.94
CA LEU A 591 25.08 -8.60 -1.80
C LEU A 591 23.64 -8.26 -2.19
N LEU A 592 23.38 -8.07 -3.49
CA LEU A 592 22.04 -7.87 -4.06
C LEU A 592 21.39 -9.19 -4.51
N GLU A 593 22.11 -10.31 -4.47
CA GLU A 593 21.57 -11.59 -4.89
C GLU A 593 20.53 -12.12 -3.88
N ALA A 594 19.28 -12.26 -4.33
CA ALA A 594 18.20 -12.81 -3.51
C ALA A 594 18.53 -14.24 -3.01
N PRO A 595 18.18 -14.59 -1.75
CA PRO A 595 18.22 -15.98 -1.27
C PRO A 595 17.11 -16.82 -1.94
N HIS A 596 17.04 -18.11 -1.60
CA HIS A 596 15.85 -18.92 -1.91
C HIS A 596 14.66 -18.31 -1.17
N ILE A 597 13.54 -18.13 -1.88
CA ILE A 597 12.31 -17.53 -1.37
C ILE A 597 11.15 -18.36 -1.91
N ASP A 598 10.35 -18.91 -1.00
CA ASP A 598 9.07 -19.54 -1.31
C ASP A 598 8.00 -18.47 -1.45
N PHE A 599 7.05 -18.65 -2.36
CA PHE A 599 6.05 -17.64 -2.69
C PHE A 599 4.64 -18.19 -2.46
N HIS A 600 3.84 -17.48 -1.66
CA HIS A 600 2.44 -17.85 -1.39
C HIS A 600 1.51 -16.66 -1.56
N THR A 601 0.36 -16.88 -2.20
CA THR A 601 -0.64 -15.83 -2.44
C THR A 601 -1.85 -15.97 -1.51
N VAL A 602 -2.24 -14.86 -0.90
CA VAL A 602 -3.44 -14.77 -0.05
C VAL A 602 -4.53 -14.07 -0.84
N SER A 603 -5.64 -14.77 -1.09
CA SER A 603 -6.72 -14.27 -1.95
C SER A 603 -8.10 -14.68 -1.45
N ALA A 604 -9.11 -13.84 -1.68
CA ALA A 604 -10.50 -14.19 -1.39
C ALA A 604 -11.04 -15.29 -2.32
N ALA A 605 -10.35 -15.57 -3.43
CA ALA A 605 -10.66 -16.72 -4.29
C ALA A 605 -10.27 -18.07 -3.67
N ASN A 606 -9.48 -18.09 -2.58
CA ASN A 606 -9.10 -19.32 -1.90
C ASN A 606 -10.31 -19.89 -1.15
N SER A 607 -10.54 -21.21 -1.26
CA SER A 607 -11.55 -21.91 -0.47
C SER A 607 -10.93 -22.47 0.80
N SER A 608 -11.71 -22.50 1.89
CA SER A 608 -11.27 -22.95 3.22
C SER A 608 -12.46 -23.54 4.00
N TRP A 609 -12.22 -24.06 5.20
CA TRP A 609 -13.28 -24.56 6.08
C TRP A 609 -14.39 -23.51 6.32
N ALA A 610 -14.03 -22.27 6.63
CA ALA A 610 -14.98 -21.18 6.86
C ALA A 610 -15.79 -20.86 5.60
N THR A 611 -15.19 -20.98 4.41
CA THR A 611 -15.89 -20.77 3.14
C THR A 611 -17.04 -21.78 2.98
N ARG A 612 -16.75 -23.07 3.22
CA ARG A 612 -17.76 -24.15 3.18
C ARG A 612 -18.80 -24.02 4.28
N THR A 613 -18.37 -23.60 5.48
CA THR A 613 -19.26 -23.44 6.64
C THR A 613 -20.26 -22.29 6.43
N VAL A 614 -19.82 -21.17 5.87
CA VAL A 614 -20.67 -19.99 5.66
C VAL A 614 -21.59 -20.16 4.45
N PHE A 615 -21.08 -20.71 3.34
CA PHE A 615 -21.83 -20.77 2.08
C PHE A 615 -22.47 -22.13 1.77
N GLY A 616 -22.08 -23.20 2.47
CA GLY A 616 -22.49 -24.57 2.20
C GLY A 616 -21.65 -25.27 1.12
N ALA A 617 -21.94 -26.56 0.88
CA ALA A 617 -21.26 -27.38 -0.14
C ALA A 617 -21.53 -26.89 -1.58
N ASP A 618 -22.75 -26.42 -1.85
CA ASP A 618 -23.17 -25.82 -3.14
C ASP A 618 -22.84 -24.31 -3.23
N GLY A 619 -21.74 -23.88 -2.59
CA GLY A 619 -21.32 -22.48 -2.52
C GLY A 619 -21.10 -21.81 -3.88
N PRO A 620 -20.62 -20.55 -3.91
CA PRO A 620 -20.45 -19.79 -5.15
C PRO A 620 -19.71 -20.58 -6.24
N GLY A 621 -20.36 -20.79 -7.39
CA GLY A 621 -19.90 -21.75 -8.41
C GLY A 621 -18.66 -21.33 -9.21
N THR A 622 -18.22 -20.07 -9.10
CA THR A 622 -16.98 -19.57 -9.73
C THR A 622 -16.13 -18.80 -8.72
N GLN A 623 -14.82 -18.70 -8.97
CA GLN A 623 -13.92 -17.87 -8.15
C GLN A 623 -14.36 -16.40 -8.11
N GLU A 624 -14.89 -15.87 -9.21
CA GLU A 624 -15.39 -14.49 -9.27
C GLU A 624 -16.61 -14.29 -8.37
N ASP A 625 -17.53 -15.27 -8.34
CA ASP A 625 -18.70 -15.22 -7.46
C ASP A 625 -18.31 -15.38 -6.00
N LEU A 626 -17.30 -16.21 -5.71
CA LEU A 626 -16.76 -16.36 -4.36
C LEU A 626 -16.15 -15.05 -3.84
N VAL A 627 -15.33 -14.39 -4.67
CA VAL A 627 -14.72 -13.10 -4.33
C VAL A 627 -15.79 -12.04 -4.07
N LYS A 628 -16.86 -11.99 -4.88
CA LYS A 628 -17.98 -11.07 -4.66
C LYS A 628 -18.78 -11.38 -3.38
N ALA A 629 -18.90 -12.65 -3.03
CA ALA A 629 -19.61 -13.08 -1.83
C ALA A 629 -18.82 -12.74 -0.55
N LYS A 630 -17.48 -12.86 -0.59
CA LYS A 630 -16.61 -12.52 0.55
C LYS A 630 -16.35 -11.01 0.69
N LEU A 631 -16.05 -10.33 -0.41
CA LEU A 631 -15.59 -8.93 -0.40
C LEU A 631 -16.68 -7.98 -0.88
N SER A 632 -17.36 -7.36 0.07
CA SER A 632 -18.48 -6.44 -0.18
C SER A 632 -18.01 -5.12 -0.81
N GLY A 633 -16.77 -4.70 -0.54
CA GLY A 633 -16.18 -3.47 -1.09
C GLY A 633 -16.12 -3.39 -2.62
N ASN A 634 -16.17 -4.53 -3.32
CA ASN A 634 -15.91 -4.63 -4.76
C ASN A 634 -17.02 -4.07 -5.66
N GLN A 635 -18.22 -3.79 -5.14
CA GLN A 635 -19.35 -3.32 -5.96
C GLN A 635 -19.14 -1.94 -6.61
N LEU A 636 -18.18 -1.14 -6.12
CA LEU A 636 -17.79 0.15 -6.66
C LEU A 636 -16.26 0.27 -6.78
N SER A 637 -15.60 -0.72 -7.39
CA SER A 637 -14.13 -0.74 -7.55
C SER A 637 -13.40 -0.50 -6.21
N ASN A 638 -13.73 -1.28 -5.19
CA ASN A 638 -13.20 -1.24 -3.81
C ASN A 638 -13.69 -0.07 -2.94
N PHE A 639 -14.30 0.98 -3.51
CA PHE A 639 -14.79 2.14 -2.75
C PHE A 639 -16.08 1.88 -1.97
N ALA A 640 -16.81 0.80 -2.27
CA ALA A 640 -18.11 0.56 -1.64
C ALA A 640 -17.99 0.25 -0.14
N ALA A 641 -16.83 -0.25 0.31
CA ALA A 641 -16.53 -0.47 1.72
C ALA A 641 -16.60 0.82 2.54
N PHE A 642 -16.31 2.00 1.95
CA PHE A 642 -16.38 3.28 2.66
C PHE A 642 -17.82 3.68 3.04
N LEU A 643 -18.84 3.09 2.40
CA LEU A 643 -20.25 3.36 2.65
C LEU A 643 -20.81 2.65 3.90
N SER A 644 -20.11 1.64 4.41
CA SER A 644 -20.65 0.75 5.44
C SER A 644 -19.59 0.19 6.38
N ALA A 645 -19.70 0.54 7.67
CA ALA A 645 -18.88 -0.07 8.73
C ALA A 645 -19.09 -1.60 8.81
N ARG A 646 -20.31 -2.09 8.52
CA ARG A 646 -20.62 -3.52 8.47
C ARG A 646 -19.88 -4.23 7.33
N TRP A 647 -19.78 -3.60 6.16
CA TRP A 647 -19.03 -4.17 5.03
C TRP A 647 -17.53 -4.17 5.34
N ARG A 648 -16.99 -3.11 5.95
CA ARG A 648 -15.59 -3.08 6.41
C ARG A 648 -15.28 -4.18 7.42
N LEU A 649 -16.15 -4.41 8.39
CA LEU A 649 -15.97 -5.50 9.36
C LEU A 649 -16.09 -6.89 8.70
N GLY A 650 -17.00 -7.05 7.74
CA GLY A 650 -17.12 -8.28 6.96
C GLY A 650 -15.86 -8.57 6.16
N ASP A 651 -15.36 -7.58 5.40
CA ASP A 651 -14.13 -7.68 4.61
C ASP A 651 -12.91 -7.94 5.53
N TRP A 652 -12.85 -7.31 6.71
CA TRP A 652 -11.83 -7.56 7.74
C TRP A 652 -11.88 -9.02 8.24
N THR A 653 -13.07 -9.52 8.53
CA THR A 653 -13.27 -10.89 9.04
C THR A 653 -12.86 -11.92 7.98
N TRP A 654 -13.30 -11.76 6.72
CA TRP A 654 -12.86 -12.60 5.62
C TRP A 654 -11.35 -12.54 5.40
N GLY A 655 -10.75 -11.35 5.49
CA GLY A 655 -9.30 -11.18 5.43
C GLY A 655 -8.57 -11.99 6.50
N ARG A 656 -9.05 -11.99 7.76
CA ARG A 656 -8.50 -12.83 8.84
C ARG A 656 -8.67 -14.32 8.55
N LEU A 657 -9.83 -14.75 8.06
CA LEU A 657 -10.13 -16.15 7.76
C LEU A 657 -9.25 -16.69 6.62
N ASP A 658 -9.12 -15.95 5.53
CA ASP A 658 -8.31 -16.35 4.38
C ASP A 658 -6.80 -16.30 4.69
N ALA A 659 -6.37 -15.34 5.52
CA ALA A 659 -5.00 -15.29 6.03
C ALA A 659 -4.68 -16.47 6.94
N ALA A 660 -5.59 -16.88 7.85
CA ALA A 660 -5.37 -18.02 8.72
C ALA A 660 -5.18 -19.33 7.93
N ALA A 661 -6.01 -19.57 6.91
CA ALA A 661 -5.85 -20.73 6.02
C ALA A 661 -4.50 -20.70 5.28
N SER A 662 -4.10 -19.53 4.78
CA SER A 662 -2.83 -19.34 4.08
C SER A 662 -1.63 -19.55 4.99
N LEU A 663 -1.68 -19.05 6.24
CA LEU A 663 -0.63 -19.25 7.23
C LEU A 663 -0.47 -20.73 7.59
N VAL A 664 -1.56 -21.49 7.70
CA VAL A 664 -1.49 -22.95 7.89
C VAL A 664 -0.81 -23.63 6.70
N SER A 665 -1.16 -23.28 5.46
CA SER A 665 -0.49 -23.83 4.27
C SER A 665 1.02 -23.55 4.23
N VAL A 666 1.44 -22.38 4.71
CA VAL A 666 2.85 -21.92 4.70
C VAL A 666 3.68 -22.63 5.78
N VAL A 667 3.12 -22.88 6.96
CA VAL A 667 3.85 -23.48 8.08
C VAL A 667 3.71 -25.00 8.15
N ALA A 668 2.63 -25.58 7.61
CA ALA A 668 2.39 -27.02 7.61
C ALA A 668 2.70 -27.62 6.23
N THR A 669 3.95 -27.45 5.78
CA THR A 669 4.44 -28.08 4.54
C THR A 669 4.63 -29.58 4.74
N ASP A 670 4.59 -30.33 3.64
CA ASP A 670 4.74 -31.78 3.68
C ASP A 670 6.10 -32.18 4.28
N GLU A 671 7.19 -31.48 3.93
CA GLU A 671 8.52 -31.75 4.50
C GLU A 671 8.53 -31.51 6.01
N ARG A 672 7.93 -30.41 6.47
CA ARG A 672 7.91 -30.06 7.90
C ARG A 672 7.09 -31.01 8.73
N LEU A 673 5.93 -31.43 8.22
CA LEU A 673 5.10 -32.41 8.90
C LEU A 673 5.78 -33.78 8.95
N ALA A 674 6.42 -34.19 7.84
CA ALA A 674 7.20 -35.43 7.81
C ALA A 674 8.41 -35.40 8.75
N ASP A 675 9.16 -34.30 8.82
CA ASP A 675 10.28 -34.14 9.74
C ASP A 675 9.84 -34.19 11.21
N THR A 676 8.65 -33.66 11.51
CA THR A 676 8.15 -33.51 12.88
C THR A 676 7.46 -34.76 13.41
N PHE A 677 6.72 -35.47 12.56
CA PHE A 677 5.87 -36.60 12.93
C PHE A 677 6.30 -37.94 12.30
N GLY A 678 7.31 -37.94 11.41
CA GLY A 678 7.79 -39.13 10.69
C GLY A 678 6.92 -39.51 9.49
N SER A 679 7.23 -40.65 8.86
CA SER A 679 6.35 -41.25 7.86
C SER A 679 5.08 -41.76 8.55
N ALA A 680 3.92 -41.21 8.18
CA ALA A 680 2.67 -41.39 8.90
C ALA A 680 2.34 -42.87 9.19
N ALA A 681 2.23 -43.20 10.49
CA ALA A 681 1.42 -44.32 10.97
C ALA A 681 -0.07 -43.97 10.79
N ASP A 682 -0.95 -44.97 10.92
CA ASP A 682 -2.42 -44.86 10.78
C ASP A 682 -3.01 -43.51 11.28
N ALA A 683 -4.00 -42.99 10.55
CA ALA A 683 -4.54 -41.63 10.70
C ALA A 683 -5.01 -41.32 12.13
N THR A 684 -5.55 -42.31 12.85
CA THR A 684 -5.94 -42.14 14.26
C THR A 684 -4.74 -41.87 15.16
N THR A 685 -3.62 -42.57 14.94
CA THR A 685 -2.38 -42.36 15.71
C THR A 685 -1.81 -40.98 15.43
N LEU A 686 -1.81 -40.56 14.15
CA LEU A 686 -1.34 -39.24 13.75
C LEU A 686 -2.15 -38.12 14.41
N GLY A 687 -3.48 -38.22 14.41
CA GLY A 687 -4.37 -37.23 15.04
C GLY A 687 -4.08 -37.06 16.54
N VAL A 688 -3.90 -38.17 17.27
CA VAL A 688 -3.56 -38.15 18.71
C VAL A 688 -2.17 -37.52 18.95
N GLN A 689 -1.18 -37.84 18.12
CA GLN A 689 0.17 -37.27 18.24
C GLN A 689 0.18 -35.76 18.06
N ILE A 690 -0.56 -35.25 17.07
CA ILE A 690 -0.69 -33.80 16.82
C ILE A 690 -1.43 -33.14 17.97
N ALA A 691 -2.58 -33.69 18.38
CA ALA A 691 -3.39 -33.18 19.48
C ALA A 691 -2.58 -33.04 20.79
N ALA A 692 -1.72 -34.02 21.09
CA ALA A 692 -0.88 -34.02 22.29
C ALA A 692 0.12 -32.86 22.35
N ARG A 693 0.49 -32.26 21.20
CA ARG A 693 1.41 -31.12 21.12
C ARG A 693 0.70 -29.76 21.15
N MET A 694 -0.64 -29.75 21.20
CA MET A 694 -1.43 -28.54 21.12
C MET A 694 -2.17 -28.27 22.44
N PRO A 695 -2.20 -27.02 22.95
CA PRO A 695 -3.02 -26.64 24.09
C PRO A 695 -4.52 -26.94 23.90
N GLU A 696 -5.00 -26.92 22.65
CA GLU A 696 -6.39 -27.18 22.27
C GLU A 696 -6.60 -28.59 21.69
N GLY A 697 -5.78 -29.55 22.10
CA GLY A 697 -5.81 -30.92 21.56
C GLY A 697 -7.19 -31.58 21.56
N SER A 698 -8.04 -31.29 22.55
CA SER A 698 -9.42 -31.80 22.59
C SER A 698 -10.29 -31.25 21.47
N ARG A 699 -10.28 -29.93 21.22
CA ARG A 699 -11.01 -29.31 20.09
C ARG A 699 -10.47 -29.81 18.74
N PHE A 700 -9.15 -30.02 18.66
CA PHE A 700 -8.53 -30.61 17.47
C PHE A 700 -9.05 -32.03 17.21
N LEU A 701 -9.07 -32.90 18.24
CA LEU A 701 -9.54 -34.29 18.09
C LEU A 701 -11.01 -34.34 17.66
N THR A 702 -11.88 -33.50 18.21
CA THR A 702 -13.27 -33.42 17.76
C THR A 702 -13.38 -33.09 16.27
N LEU A 703 -12.68 -32.05 15.80
CA LEU A 703 -12.67 -31.69 14.38
C LEU A 703 -11.98 -32.75 13.50
N TRP A 704 -11.04 -33.50 14.06
CA TRP A 704 -10.36 -34.60 13.38
C TRP A 704 -11.30 -35.80 13.18
N GLU A 705 -12.05 -36.17 14.21
CA GLU A 705 -13.06 -37.23 14.19
C GLU A 705 -14.20 -36.87 13.22
N GLU A 706 -14.72 -35.65 13.28
CA GLU A 706 -15.72 -35.15 12.32
C GLU A 706 -15.20 -35.25 10.87
N ASN A 707 -13.93 -34.88 10.62
CA ASN A 707 -13.36 -34.97 9.28
C ASN A 707 -13.13 -36.40 8.80
N LEU A 708 -12.79 -37.34 9.70
CA LEU A 708 -12.65 -38.77 9.38
C LEU A 708 -13.96 -39.36 8.85
N GLU A 709 -15.10 -38.89 9.36
CA GLU A 709 -16.43 -39.33 8.92
C GLU A 709 -16.86 -38.69 7.59
N GLU A 710 -16.48 -37.43 7.34
CA GLU A 710 -16.98 -36.65 6.19
C GLU A 710 -16.16 -36.79 4.90
N GLN A 711 -14.81 -36.83 4.95
CA GLN A 711 -13.97 -36.81 3.73
C GLN A 711 -12.64 -37.60 3.85
N PRO A 712 -12.28 -38.42 2.84
CA PRO A 712 -10.95 -39.01 2.74
C PRO A 712 -9.97 -37.98 2.12
N HIS A 713 -9.36 -37.12 2.93
CA HIS A 713 -8.17 -36.37 2.53
C HIS A 713 -6.90 -37.24 2.69
N PRO A 714 -5.86 -37.04 1.86
CA PRO A 714 -4.51 -37.52 2.18
C PRO A 714 -4.07 -37.04 3.58
N ASP A 715 -3.23 -37.81 4.28
CA ASP A 715 -2.95 -37.59 5.70
C ASP A 715 -2.49 -36.15 6.04
N TRP A 716 -1.59 -35.54 5.24
CA TRP A 716 -1.14 -34.17 5.47
C TRP A 716 -2.15 -33.09 5.07
N ASP A 717 -2.96 -33.33 4.04
CA ASP A 717 -4.05 -32.43 3.67
C ASP A 717 -5.14 -32.39 4.75
N ARG A 718 -5.40 -33.54 5.39
CA ARG A 718 -6.28 -33.61 6.56
C ARG A 718 -5.76 -32.75 7.71
N VAL A 719 -4.47 -32.86 8.02
CA VAL A 719 -3.83 -32.04 9.07
C VAL A 719 -4.01 -30.55 8.76
N ARG A 720 -3.71 -30.10 7.54
CA ARG A 720 -3.92 -28.71 7.12
C ARG A 720 -5.37 -28.28 7.22
N TYR A 721 -6.32 -29.13 6.83
CA TYR A 721 -7.75 -28.85 6.92
C TYR A 721 -8.18 -28.62 8.37
N VAL A 722 -7.85 -29.55 9.26
CA VAL A 722 -8.29 -29.50 10.68
C VAL A 722 -7.62 -28.35 11.41
N LEU A 723 -6.34 -28.09 11.17
CA LEU A 723 -5.64 -26.91 11.70
C LEU A 723 -6.29 -25.61 11.20
N THR A 724 -6.66 -25.54 9.92
CA THR A 724 -7.37 -24.38 9.34
C THR A 724 -8.73 -24.19 9.99
N ALA A 725 -9.52 -25.27 10.14
CA ALA A 725 -10.84 -25.24 10.76
C ALA A 725 -10.76 -24.73 12.21
N LEU A 726 -9.80 -25.24 12.98
CA LEU A 726 -9.56 -24.83 14.36
C LEU A 726 -9.27 -23.32 14.44
N ARG A 727 -8.32 -22.81 13.64
CA ARG A 727 -7.97 -21.37 13.64
C ARG A 727 -9.11 -20.48 13.18
N GLN A 728 -9.85 -20.91 12.15
CA GLN A 728 -10.97 -20.14 11.63
C GLN A 728 -12.15 -20.12 12.60
N LYS A 729 -12.40 -21.20 13.36
CA LYS A 729 -13.43 -21.24 14.40
C LYS A 729 -13.13 -20.25 15.53
N GLU A 730 -11.89 -20.16 16.00
CA GLU A 730 -11.48 -19.14 16.98
C GLU A 730 -11.69 -17.70 16.48
N ILE A 731 -11.34 -17.43 15.21
CA ILE A 731 -11.56 -16.11 14.60
C ILE A 731 -13.06 -15.77 14.57
N LEU A 732 -13.90 -16.75 14.24
CA LEU A 732 -15.35 -16.56 14.25
C LEU A 732 -15.88 -16.36 15.68
N ASP A 733 -15.37 -17.08 16.67
CA ASP A 733 -15.72 -16.90 18.09
C ASP A 733 -15.43 -15.45 18.56
N GLU A 734 -14.36 -14.83 18.04
CA GLU A 734 -13.99 -13.43 18.33
C GLU A 734 -14.80 -12.39 17.53
N GLU A 735 -15.00 -12.59 16.23
CA GLU A 735 -15.54 -11.56 15.33
C GLU A 735 -17.07 -11.61 15.18
N LEU A 736 -17.70 -12.79 15.27
CA LEU A 736 -19.17 -12.90 15.15
C LEU A 736 -19.93 -12.10 16.22
N PRO A 737 -19.49 -12.01 17.49
CA PRO A 737 -20.12 -11.12 18.48
C PRO A 737 -20.15 -9.65 18.01
N MET A 738 -19.07 -9.17 17.39
CA MET A 738 -18.97 -7.81 16.86
C MET A 738 -19.92 -7.60 15.68
N ILE A 739 -19.96 -8.57 14.76
CA ILE A 739 -20.85 -8.56 13.59
C ILE A 739 -22.31 -8.56 14.05
N ALA A 740 -22.68 -9.43 14.99
CA ALA A 740 -24.02 -9.51 15.55
C ALA A 740 -24.43 -8.19 16.24
N ALA A 741 -23.53 -7.58 17.01
CA ALA A 741 -23.80 -6.30 17.68
C ALA A 741 -24.06 -5.16 16.66
N LEU A 742 -23.29 -5.08 15.58
CA LEU A 742 -23.53 -4.14 14.49
C LEU A 742 -24.83 -4.45 13.73
N HIS A 743 -25.16 -5.73 13.55
CA HIS A 743 -26.39 -6.18 12.89
C HIS A 743 -27.64 -5.77 13.69
N THR A 744 -27.61 -5.96 15.02
CA THR A 744 -28.75 -5.72 15.93
C THR A 744 -29.07 -4.22 16.09
N LYS A 745 -28.05 -3.35 16.06
CA LYS A 745 -28.24 -1.88 16.00
C LYS A 745 -28.85 -1.40 14.67
N GLY A 746 -28.97 -2.31 13.70
CA GLY A 746 -29.74 -2.18 12.47
C GLY A 746 -29.15 -1.20 11.46
N ILE A 747 -29.42 -1.51 10.18
CA ILE A 747 -29.23 -0.60 9.04
C ILE A 747 -29.82 0.80 9.33
N ARG A 748 -30.90 0.88 10.12
CA ARG A 748 -31.64 2.12 10.42
C ARG A 748 -30.82 3.18 11.18
N SER A 749 -29.74 2.80 11.88
CA SER A 749 -28.91 3.72 12.67
C SER A 749 -27.79 4.43 11.89
N GLY A 750 -27.59 4.08 10.61
CA GLY A 750 -26.74 4.84 9.69
C GLY A 750 -25.28 4.38 9.56
N ASN A 751 -24.94 3.11 9.84
CA ASN A 751 -23.57 2.60 9.68
C ASN A 751 -22.52 3.44 10.45
N ARG A 752 -22.82 3.81 11.70
CA ARG A 752 -21.88 4.58 12.54
C ARG A 752 -20.52 3.85 12.61
N PRO A 753 -19.39 4.55 12.45
CA PRO A 753 -18.05 3.95 12.44
C PRO A 753 -17.55 3.59 13.85
N VAL A 754 -18.44 3.50 14.84
CA VAL A 754 -18.09 3.25 16.23
C VAL A 754 -18.21 1.75 16.49
N PRO A 755 -17.07 1.06 16.74
CA PRO A 755 -17.11 -0.33 17.16
C PRO A 755 -17.88 -0.44 18.48
N PRO A 756 -18.71 -1.48 18.67
CA PRO A 756 -19.28 -1.77 19.98
C PRO A 756 -18.15 -1.97 21.01
N SER A 757 -18.29 -1.31 22.17
CA SER A 757 -17.24 -1.27 23.20
C SER A 757 -16.97 -2.62 23.85
N ASP A 758 -18.01 -3.46 24.03
CA ASP A 758 -17.90 -4.84 24.52
C ASP A 758 -19.02 -5.70 23.90
N PRO A 759 -18.75 -6.52 22.87
CA PRO A 759 -19.75 -7.43 22.33
C PRO A 759 -19.97 -8.62 23.29
N VAL A 760 -21.22 -9.09 23.42
CA VAL A 760 -21.54 -10.25 24.27
C VAL A 760 -21.06 -11.53 23.57
N PRO A 761 -20.23 -12.38 24.23
CA PRO A 761 -19.79 -13.65 23.65
C PRO A 761 -20.96 -14.59 23.33
N LEU A 762 -20.88 -15.27 22.18
CA LEU A 762 -21.91 -16.21 21.71
C LEU A 762 -21.63 -17.59 22.33
N ARG A 763 -22.31 -17.92 23.44
CA ARG A 763 -22.12 -19.19 24.18
C ARG A 763 -23.07 -20.32 23.77
N ASP A 764 -24.10 -20.01 23.00
CA ASP A 764 -25.14 -20.94 22.54
C ASP A 764 -24.99 -21.19 21.03
N GLU A 765 -25.16 -22.44 20.59
CA GLU A 765 -25.07 -22.84 19.18
C GLU A 765 -26.12 -22.13 18.31
N ASP A 766 -27.32 -21.90 18.83
CA ASP A 766 -28.37 -21.15 18.09
C ASP A 766 -27.97 -19.68 17.90
N ALA A 767 -27.39 -19.06 18.93
CA ALA A 767 -26.89 -17.69 18.85
C ALA A 767 -25.70 -17.58 17.87
N PHE A 768 -24.80 -18.56 17.87
CA PHE A 768 -23.71 -18.67 16.89
C PHE A 768 -24.26 -18.83 15.46
N GLY A 769 -25.20 -19.75 15.24
CA GLY A 769 -25.84 -19.98 13.94
C GLY A 769 -26.54 -18.73 13.39
N LYS A 770 -27.24 -17.97 14.24
CA LYS A 770 -27.84 -16.68 13.87
C LYS A 770 -26.80 -15.62 13.49
N ALA A 771 -25.70 -15.53 14.25
CA ALA A 771 -24.62 -14.59 13.92
C ALA A 771 -23.90 -14.97 12.63
N LEU A 772 -23.71 -16.27 12.38
CA LEU A 772 -23.13 -16.80 11.14
C LEU A 772 -24.05 -16.51 9.93
N ALA A 773 -25.36 -16.67 10.08
CA ALA A 773 -26.33 -16.29 9.06
C ALA A 773 -26.28 -14.78 8.77
N ALA A 774 -26.18 -13.94 9.81
CA ALA A 774 -26.01 -12.50 9.65
C ALA A 774 -24.69 -12.15 8.95
N PHE A 775 -23.60 -12.88 9.20
CA PHE A 775 -22.34 -12.73 8.48
C PHE A 775 -22.47 -13.12 7.00
N ARG A 776 -23.15 -14.23 6.69
CA ARG A 776 -23.46 -14.65 5.32
C ARG A 776 -24.28 -13.60 4.55
N GLU A 777 -25.18 -12.90 5.22
CA GLU A 777 -25.99 -11.84 4.59
C GLU A 777 -25.16 -10.60 4.21
N ILE A 778 -24.01 -10.37 4.85
CA ILE A 778 -23.08 -9.29 4.48
C ILE A 778 -22.52 -9.60 3.09
N GLY A 779 -22.71 -8.66 2.15
CA GLY A 779 -22.30 -8.81 0.75
C GLY A 779 -23.45 -9.16 -0.22
N THR A 780 -24.59 -9.62 0.27
CA THR A 780 -25.79 -9.82 -0.57
C THR A 780 -26.50 -8.51 -0.92
N GLU A 781 -26.36 -7.49 -0.06
CA GLU A 781 -26.89 -6.15 -0.28
C GLU A 781 -26.20 -5.45 -1.44
N ARG A 782 -26.95 -4.65 -2.21
CA ARG A 782 -26.35 -3.79 -3.23
C ARG A 782 -26.10 -2.38 -2.72
N VAL A 783 -25.16 -1.66 -3.33
CA VAL A 783 -24.97 -0.21 -3.09
C VAL A 783 -26.29 0.57 -3.19
N THR A 784 -27.19 0.17 -4.10
CA THR A 784 -28.52 0.78 -4.26
C THR A 784 -29.45 0.58 -3.07
N ASP A 785 -29.21 -0.45 -2.26
CA ASP A 785 -29.95 -0.71 -1.03
C ASP A 785 -29.35 0.09 0.13
N LEU A 786 -28.02 0.20 0.22
CA LEU A 786 -27.32 1.04 1.20
C LEU A 786 -27.64 2.53 1.07
N VAL A 787 -27.69 3.08 -0.15
CA VAL A 787 -27.99 4.50 -0.38
C VAL A 787 -29.44 4.87 0.02
N ARG A 788 -30.30 3.90 0.39
CA ARG A 788 -31.63 4.17 0.95
C ARG A 788 -31.57 4.57 2.42
N VAL A 789 -30.49 4.19 3.08
CA VAL A 789 -30.22 4.42 4.50
C VAL A 789 -29.76 5.86 4.69
N ARG A 790 -30.13 6.48 5.81
CA ARG A 790 -29.94 7.91 6.05
C ARG A 790 -28.50 8.39 5.79
N ASP A 791 -27.51 7.75 6.39
CA ASP A 791 -26.13 8.25 6.39
C ASP A 791 -25.44 8.01 5.03
N PRO A 792 -25.49 6.80 4.41
CA PRO A 792 -25.00 6.61 3.04
C PRO A 792 -25.71 7.52 2.01
N ARG A 793 -27.01 7.79 2.20
CA ARG A 793 -27.76 8.72 1.35
C ARG A 793 -27.23 10.15 1.47
N ARG A 794 -26.92 10.60 2.68
CA ARG A 794 -26.33 11.92 2.95
C ARG A 794 -24.94 12.03 2.34
N ALA A 795 -24.11 10.99 2.48
CA ALA A 795 -22.80 10.92 1.83
C ALA A 795 -22.94 10.98 0.30
N ALA A 796 -23.86 10.22 -0.30
CA ALA A 796 -24.12 10.25 -1.73
C ALA A 796 -24.62 11.61 -2.24
N LEU A 797 -25.49 12.29 -1.47
CA LEU A 797 -25.94 13.66 -1.76
C LEU A 797 -24.75 14.62 -1.80
N ARG A 798 -23.84 14.54 -0.83
CA ARG A 798 -22.65 15.40 -0.75
C ARG A 798 -21.66 15.11 -1.88
N VAL A 799 -21.41 13.84 -2.19
CA VAL A 799 -20.57 13.44 -3.34
C VAL A 799 -21.14 14.04 -4.62
N GLY A 800 -22.44 13.91 -4.88
CA GLY A 800 -23.08 14.50 -6.05
C GLY A 800 -22.91 16.02 -6.13
N LEU A 801 -23.00 16.72 -4.99
CA LEU A 801 -22.79 18.17 -4.91
C LEU A 801 -21.33 18.60 -5.08
N LEU A 802 -20.37 17.77 -4.66
CA LEU A 802 -18.93 18.01 -4.81
C LEU A 802 -18.41 17.71 -6.22
N VAL A 803 -18.99 16.71 -6.88
CA VAL A 803 -18.67 16.38 -8.27
C VAL A 803 -19.19 17.46 -9.22
N TRP A 804 -20.28 18.17 -8.87
CA TRP A 804 -20.86 19.20 -9.75
C TRP A 804 -19.85 20.26 -10.24
N PRO A 805 -19.05 20.91 -9.38
CA PRO A 805 -17.98 21.80 -9.83
C PRO A 805 -16.95 21.14 -10.76
N ALA A 806 -16.65 19.85 -10.59
CA ALA A 806 -15.66 19.13 -11.40
C ALA A 806 -16.12 18.88 -12.84
N VAL A 807 -17.43 18.94 -13.10
CA VAL A 807 -18.01 18.81 -14.45
C VAL A 807 -18.11 20.18 -15.14
N GLN A 808 -17.79 21.28 -14.46
CA GLN A 808 -17.82 22.62 -15.05
C GLN A 808 -16.59 22.89 -15.94
N PRO A 809 -16.70 23.78 -16.94
CA PRO A 809 -15.57 24.15 -17.79
C PRO A 809 -14.40 24.70 -16.97
N SER A 810 -13.22 24.13 -17.17
CA SER A 810 -11.96 24.62 -16.59
C SER A 810 -11.40 25.79 -17.42
N GLY A 811 -10.84 26.81 -16.76
CA GLY A 811 -10.16 27.92 -17.43
C GLY A 811 -10.48 29.30 -16.85
N GLU A 812 -9.54 30.23 -16.98
CA GLU A 812 -9.64 31.59 -16.44
C GLU A 812 -10.10 32.65 -17.44
N THR A 813 -10.27 32.29 -18.71
CA THR A 813 -10.78 33.21 -19.73
C THR A 813 -12.25 33.57 -19.48
N VAL A 814 -12.71 34.67 -20.08
CA VAL A 814 -14.07 35.22 -19.86
C VAL A 814 -15.16 34.20 -20.19
N GLY A 815 -14.99 33.41 -21.27
CA GLY A 815 -15.95 32.37 -21.69
C GLY A 815 -16.20 31.31 -20.60
N PRO A 816 -15.20 30.52 -20.18
CA PRO A 816 -15.32 29.57 -19.08
C PRO A 816 -15.78 30.17 -17.75
N ARG A 817 -15.38 31.42 -17.41
CA ARG A 817 -15.89 32.11 -16.21
C ARG A 817 -17.40 32.38 -16.31
N LEU A 818 -17.86 32.88 -17.46
CA LEU A 818 -19.28 33.11 -17.73
C LEU A 818 -20.07 31.79 -17.71
N SER A 819 -19.54 30.74 -18.35
CA SER A 819 -20.16 29.41 -18.35
C SER A 819 -20.23 28.80 -16.95
N ARG A 820 -19.19 28.95 -16.11
CA ARG A 820 -19.22 28.53 -14.70
C ARG A 820 -20.26 29.30 -13.88
N CYS A 821 -20.37 30.60 -14.11
CA CYS A 821 -21.40 31.42 -13.47
C CYS A 821 -22.80 30.94 -13.87
N LEU A 822 -23.05 30.75 -15.17
CA LEU A 822 -24.33 30.28 -15.71
C LEU A 822 -24.69 28.87 -15.20
N LEU A 823 -23.74 27.93 -15.23
CA LEU A 823 -23.93 26.57 -14.70
C LEU A 823 -24.09 26.59 -13.17
N GLY A 824 -23.40 27.49 -12.48
CA GLY A 824 -23.55 27.72 -11.04
C GLY A 824 -24.97 28.18 -10.69
N MET A 825 -25.53 29.11 -11.47
CA MET A 825 -26.93 29.51 -11.36
C MET A 825 -27.86 28.32 -11.63
N LEU A 826 -27.63 27.54 -12.68
CA LEU A 826 -28.46 26.37 -13.01
C LEU A 826 -28.33 25.18 -12.04
N LYS A 827 -27.36 25.19 -11.10
CA LYS A 827 -27.08 24.11 -10.14
C LYS A 827 -28.31 23.56 -9.40
N PRO A 828 -29.25 24.38 -8.87
CA PRO A 828 -30.42 23.88 -8.15
C PRO A 828 -31.33 23.00 -9.03
N LEU A 829 -31.47 23.36 -10.31
CA LEU A 829 -32.36 22.67 -11.24
C LEU A 829 -31.70 21.44 -11.88
N VAL A 830 -30.41 21.54 -12.24
CA VAL A 830 -29.71 20.50 -13.02
C VAL A 830 -29.01 19.47 -12.13
N CYS A 831 -28.61 19.86 -10.92
CA CYS A 831 -27.89 18.97 -10.00
C CYS A 831 -28.76 18.54 -8.82
N LEU A 832 -29.26 19.49 -8.02
CA LEU A 832 -29.88 19.17 -6.73
C LEU A 832 -31.17 18.35 -6.90
N MET A 833 -32.12 18.81 -7.70
CA MET A 833 -33.43 18.16 -7.83
C MET A 833 -33.35 16.75 -8.46
N PRO A 834 -32.59 16.50 -9.55
CA PRO A 834 -32.38 15.15 -10.06
C PRO A 834 -31.71 14.23 -9.05
N LEU A 835 -30.70 14.73 -8.33
CA LEU A 835 -29.98 13.98 -7.31
C LEU A 835 -30.91 13.58 -6.15
N LEU A 836 -31.73 14.50 -5.65
CA LEU A 836 -32.72 14.21 -4.60
C LEU A 836 -33.83 13.27 -5.09
N SER A 837 -34.29 13.43 -6.33
CA SER A 837 -35.26 12.53 -6.95
C SER A 837 -34.75 11.09 -6.99
N PHE A 838 -33.46 10.91 -7.28
CA PHE A 838 -32.82 9.60 -7.28
C PHE A 838 -32.56 9.04 -5.87
N LEU A 839 -32.11 9.88 -4.92
CA LEU A 839 -31.69 9.49 -3.57
C LEU A 839 -32.85 9.34 -2.56
N ALA A 840 -33.93 10.12 -2.71
CA ALA A 840 -35.08 10.13 -1.83
C ALA A 840 -36.38 10.52 -2.57
N PRO A 841 -36.90 9.65 -3.46
CA PRO A 841 -38.08 9.96 -4.26
C PRO A 841 -39.34 10.31 -3.44
N PRO A 842 -39.75 9.56 -2.39
CA PRO A 842 -40.97 9.91 -1.64
C PRO A 842 -40.96 11.32 -1.04
N PRO A 843 -39.96 11.75 -0.23
CA PRO A 843 -39.93 13.12 0.28
C PRO A 843 -39.74 14.16 -0.83
N THR A 844 -39.06 13.82 -1.92
CA THR A 844 -38.92 14.72 -3.09
C THR A 844 -40.27 14.94 -3.78
N LEU A 845 -41.06 13.88 -4.00
CA LEU A 845 -42.40 13.98 -4.59
C LEU A 845 -43.34 14.80 -3.70
N THR A 846 -43.29 14.60 -2.38
CA THR A 846 -44.05 15.42 -1.42
C THR A 846 -43.62 16.89 -1.45
N ALA A 847 -42.31 17.16 -1.51
CA ALA A 847 -41.80 18.53 -1.63
C ALA A 847 -42.23 19.18 -2.95
N VAL A 848 -42.18 18.45 -4.07
CA VAL A 848 -42.67 18.92 -5.38
C VAL A 848 -44.16 19.23 -5.34
N ALA A 849 -44.99 18.41 -4.68
CA ALA A 849 -46.41 18.67 -4.51
C ALA A 849 -46.68 19.95 -3.67
N LEU A 850 -45.90 20.18 -2.62
CA LEU A 850 -46.00 21.42 -1.82
C LEU A 850 -45.55 22.65 -2.61
N MET A 851 -44.46 22.53 -3.38
CA MET A 851 -44.02 23.59 -4.29
C MET A 851 -45.06 23.87 -5.39
N TRP A 852 -45.77 22.84 -5.86
CA TRP A 852 -46.90 22.98 -6.79
C TRP A 852 -48.01 23.84 -6.20
N ILE A 853 -48.43 23.54 -4.97
CA ILE A 853 -49.46 24.33 -4.26
C ILE A 853 -48.98 25.78 -4.12
N GLY A 854 -47.75 26.00 -3.68
CA GLY A 854 -47.17 27.35 -3.57
C GLY A 854 -47.17 28.11 -4.90
N ALA A 855 -46.79 27.46 -5.99
CA ALA A 855 -46.79 28.04 -7.34
C ALA A 855 -48.20 28.32 -7.89
N ALA A 856 -49.15 27.42 -7.62
CA ALA A 856 -50.53 27.57 -8.05
C ALA A 856 -51.20 28.79 -7.40
N PHE A 857 -51.10 28.93 -6.08
CA PHE A 857 -51.66 30.07 -5.35
C PHE A 857 -50.94 31.40 -5.65
N SER A 858 -49.66 31.34 -6.03
CA SER A 858 -48.91 32.53 -6.49
C SER A 858 -49.42 33.06 -7.82
N THR A 859 -49.74 32.17 -8.77
CA THR A 859 -50.26 32.53 -10.10
C THR A 859 -51.79 32.71 -10.14
N GLY A 860 -52.50 32.21 -9.13
CA GLY A 860 -53.97 32.19 -9.10
C GLY A 860 -54.59 31.13 -10.02
N ARG A 861 -53.77 30.21 -10.55
CA ARG A 861 -54.16 29.14 -11.47
C ARG A 861 -53.56 27.82 -10.99
N TRP A 862 -54.28 26.72 -11.18
CA TRP A 862 -53.77 25.40 -10.82
C TRP A 862 -52.58 24.94 -11.67
N SER A 863 -52.43 25.50 -12.87
CA SER A 863 -51.23 25.34 -13.70
C SER A 863 -50.85 26.60 -14.47
N SER A 864 -49.55 26.77 -14.65
CA SER A 864 -48.91 27.86 -15.39
C SER A 864 -47.59 27.33 -15.95
N LEU A 865 -47.44 27.38 -17.28
CA LEU A 865 -46.33 26.74 -18.00
C LEU A 865 -44.93 27.08 -17.44
N PRO A 866 -44.56 28.35 -17.17
CA PRO A 866 -43.18 28.69 -16.80
C PRO A 866 -42.70 28.10 -15.47
N VAL A 867 -43.58 27.98 -14.47
CA VAL A 867 -43.23 27.48 -13.13
C VAL A 867 -43.52 25.98 -12.94
N HIS A 868 -44.53 25.45 -13.63
CA HIS A 868 -44.96 24.06 -13.44
C HIS A 868 -44.24 23.06 -14.37
N ILE A 869 -43.66 23.49 -15.50
CA ILE A 869 -42.83 22.61 -16.35
C ILE A 869 -41.63 22.03 -15.56
N PRO A 870 -40.80 22.82 -14.85
CA PRO A 870 -39.71 22.27 -14.04
C PRO A 870 -40.20 21.32 -12.95
N LEU A 871 -41.29 21.67 -12.26
CA LEU A 871 -41.88 20.81 -11.22
C LEU A 871 -42.38 19.48 -11.81
N CYS A 872 -42.97 19.50 -13.01
CA CYS A 872 -43.31 18.28 -13.74
C CYS A 872 -42.06 17.45 -14.02
N VAL A 873 -41.00 18.02 -14.58
CA VAL A 873 -39.75 17.29 -14.85
C VAL A 873 -39.20 16.64 -13.57
N PHE A 874 -39.23 17.33 -12.44
CA PHE A 874 -38.82 16.79 -11.15
C PHE A 874 -39.75 15.69 -10.64
N ALA A 875 -41.07 15.87 -10.76
CA ALA A 875 -42.04 14.83 -10.45
C ALA A 875 -41.82 13.58 -11.30
N MET A 876 -41.54 13.75 -12.60
CA MET A 876 -41.25 12.65 -13.52
C MET A 876 -39.96 11.91 -13.15
N ALA A 877 -38.89 12.63 -12.85
CA ALA A 877 -37.64 12.06 -12.38
C ALA A 877 -37.83 11.30 -11.05
N GLY A 878 -38.59 11.88 -10.11
CA GLY A 878 -38.93 11.25 -8.83
C GLY A 878 -39.78 9.99 -8.99
N LEU A 879 -40.83 10.02 -9.83
CA LEU A 879 -41.67 8.87 -10.12
C LEU A 879 -40.87 7.76 -10.82
N GLY A 880 -40.06 8.11 -11.82
CA GLY A 880 -39.17 7.18 -12.52
C GLY A 880 -38.15 6.52 -11.57
N ALA A 881 -37.53 7.31 -10.68
CA ALA A 881 -36.64 6.76 -9.66
C ALA A 881 -37.40 5.87 -8.66
N TRP A 882 -38.63 6.24 -8.28
CA TRP A 882 -39.46 5.44 -7.38
C TRP A 882 -39.89 4.11 -8.01
N THR A 883 -40.28 4.12 -9.28
CA THR A 883 -40.67 2.90 -10.01
C THR A 883 -39.48 1.99 -10.26
N LEU A 884 -38.31 2.54 -10.59
CA LEU A 884 -37.06 1.78 -10.65
C LEU A 884 -36.71 1.15 -9.30
N ARG A 885 -36.97 1.85 -8.19
CA ARG A 885 -36.83 1.27 -6.84
C ARG A 885 -37.82 0.14 -6.57
N LEU A 886 -39.08 0.29 -6.99
CA LEU A 886 -40.10 -0.75 -6.84
C LEU A 886 -39.87 -1.95 -7.76
N ARG A 887 -39.28 -1.75 -8.94
CA ARG A 887 -38.83 -2.83 -9.84
C ARG A 887 -37.83 -3.77 -9.15
N GLY A 888 -36.96 -3.21 -8.31
CA GLY A 888 -36.03 -3.99 -7.49
C GLY A 888 -36.71 -4.95 -6.50
N ARG A 889 -38.01 -4.77 -6.23
CA ARG A 889 -38.86 -5.65 -5.41
C ARG A 889 -39.77 -6.58 -6.25
N GLY A 890 -39.50 -6.75 -7.54
CA GLY A 890 -40.28 -7.62 -8.44
C GLY A 890 -41.48 -6.97 -9.11
N ALA A 891 -41.77 -5.69 -8.87
CA ALA A 891 -42.94 -4.99 -9.42
C ALA A 891 -42.71 -4.44 -10.84
N ARG A 892 -42.38 -5.32 -11.81
CA ARG A 892 -42.11 -4.95 -13.21
C ARG A 892 -43.34 -4.38 -13.94
N TRP A 893 -44.54 -4.73 -13.49
CA TRP A 893 -45.82 -4.32 -14.04
C TRP A 893 -46.18 -2.84 -13.80
N LEU A 894 -45.45 -2.14 -12.93
CA LEU A 894 -45.69 -0.72 -12.61
C LEU A 894 -45.12 0.26 -13.63
N LEU A 895 -44.26 -0.18 -14.56
CA LEU A 895 -43.61 0.68 -15.57
C LEU A 895 -44.59 1.28 -16.61
N PRO A 896 -45.44 0.48 -17.30
CA PRO A 896 -46.43 1.03 -18.23
C PRO A 896 -47.47 1.96 -17.56
N PRO A 897 -48.05 1.63 -16.39
CA PRO A 897 -48.97 2.52 -15.68
C PRO A 897 -48.32 3.83 -15.24
N THR A 898 -47.04 3.83 -14.88
CA THR A 898 -46.36 5.06 -14.49
C THR A 898 -46.01 5.92 -15.70
N PHE A 899 -45.59 5.34 -16.81
CA PHE A 899 -45.44 6.10 -18.06
C PHE A 899 -46.78 6.70 -18.53
N LEU A 900 -47.87 5.94 -18.38
CA LEU A 900 -49.23 6.40 -18.66
C LEU A 900 -49.68 7.49 -17.68
N ALA A 901 -49.41 7.35 -16.38
CA ALA A 901 -49.71 8.39 -15.38
C ALA A 901 -48.89 9.66 -15.61
N LEU A 902 -47.64 9.56 -16.07
CA LEU A 902 -46.77 10.68 -16.44
C LEU A 902 -47.31 11.41 -17.68
N LEU A 903 -47.77 10.65 -18.68
CA LEU A 903 -48.43 11.20 -19.88
C LEU A 903 -49.76 11.86 -19.52
N LEU A 904 -50.58 11.22 -18.68
CA LEU A 904 -51.86 11.75 -18.21
C LEU A 904 -51.68 12.99 -17.33
N ALA A 905 -50.62 13.07 -16.52
CA ALA A 905 -50.29 14.26 -15.73
C ALA A 905 -49.87 15.43 -16.63
N PHE A 906 -49.16 15.17 -17.74
CA PHE A 906 -48.82 16.20 -18.73
C PHE A 906 -50.06 16.66 -19.52
N ILE A 907 -50.97 15.74 -19.85
CA ILE A 907 -52.27 16.06 -20.48
C ILE A 907 -53.17 16.84 -19.51
N ALA A 908 -53.22 16.44 -18.23
CA ALA A 908 -53.94 17.17 -17.19
C ALA A 908 -53.36 18.57 -17.00
N LEU A 909 -52.03 18.73 -17.01
CA LEU A 909 -51.38 20.04 -16.94
C LEU A 909 -51.86 21.00 -18.03
N ALA A 910 -51.99 20.49 -19.25
CA ALA A 910 -52.48 21.24 -20.40
C ALA A 910 -53.98 21.58 -20.25
N ASN A 911 -54.78 20.67 -19.70
CA ASN A 911 -56.23 20.83 -19.52
C ASN A 911 -56.63 21.66 -18.28
N THR A 912 -55.77 21.82 -17.27
CA THR A 912 -56.05 22.61 -16.05
C THR A 912 -55.56 24.06 -16.13
N CYS A 913 -54.99 24.50 -17.25
CA CYS A 913 -54.45 25.86 -17.42
C CYS A 913 -55.46 26.98 -17.18
N ASP A 914 -56.76 26.66 -17.35
CA ASP A 914 -57.87 27.61 -17.19
C ASP A 914 -58.58 27.50 -15.83
N LEU A 915 -58.21 26.54 -14.97
CA LEU A 915 -58.80 26.39 -13.64
C LEU A 915 -58.18 27.36 -12.64
N HIS A 916 -59.02 28.19 -12.02
CA HIS A 916 -58.61 29.18 -11.02
C HIS A 916 -58.58 28.58 -9.61
N THR A 917 -57.62 29.04 -8.81
CA THR A 917 -57.56 28.69 -7.38
C THR A 917 -58.63 29.45 -6.59
N PRO A 918 -59.06 28.94 -5.41
CA PRO A 918 -59.97 29.66 -4.53
C PRO A 918 -59.46 31.07 -4.18
N GLU A 919 -60.37 32.03 -4.06
CA GLU A 919 -60.00 33.40 -3.68
C GLU A 919 -59.65 33.47 -2.19
N LEU A 920 -58.40 33.85 -1.92
CA LEU A 920 -57.90 34.14 -0.57
C LEU A 920 -57.53 35.63 -0.49
N ASN A 921 -57.71 36.22 0.69
CA ASN A 921 -57.20 37.55 0.99
C ASN A 921 -55.66 37.59 0.87
N THR A 922 -55.10 38.79 0.65
CA THR A 922 -53.67 38.98 0.35
C THR A 922 -52.76 38.41 1.44
N PHE A 923 -53.18 38.52 2.71
CA PHE A 923 -52.47 37.97 3.87
C PHE A 923 -52.50 36.43 3.89
N GLY A 924 -53.68 35.81 3.81
CA GLY A 924 -53.85 34.36 3.85
C GLY A 924 -53.17 33.66 2.68
N ARG A 925 -53.15 34.29 1.50
CA ARG A 925 -52.40 33.79 0.34
C ARG A 925 -50.89 33.80 0.58
N SER A 926 -50.35 34.91 1.07
CA SER A 926 -48.90 35.04 1.35
C SER A 926 -48.45 34.05 2.44
N LEU A 927 -49.29 33.85 3.46
CA LEU A 927 -49.06 32.87 4.53
C LEU A 927 -49.07 31.43 3.99
N LEU A 928 -50.05 31.06 3.17
CA LEU A 928 -50.14 29.72 2.57
C LEU A 928 -48.93 29.41 1.69
N ILE A 929 -48.52 30.37 0.84
CA ILE A 929 -47.36 30.24 -0.03
C ILE A 929 -46.09 30.07 0.82
N GLY A 930 -45.89 30.94 1.81
CA GLY A 930 -44.74 30.85 2.71
C GLY A 930 -44.69 29.51 3.47
N ALA A 931 -45.82 29.04 3.99
CA ALA A 931 -45.93 27.76 4.68
C ALA A 931 -45.65 26.56 3.76
N ALA A 932 -46.16 26.57 2.53
CA ALA A 932 -45.94 25.51 1.55
C ALA A 932 -44.46 25.39 1.17
N TYR A 933 -43.79 26.51 0.86
CA TYR A 933 -42.36 26.53 0.54
C TYR A 933 -41.47 26.21 1.76
N ALA A 934 -41.83 26.66 2.96
CA ALA A 934 -41.13 26.31 4.19
C ALA A 934 -41.20 24.80 4.47
N LEU A 935 -42.40 24.19 4.37
CA LEU A 935 -42.58 22.76 4.59
C LEU A 935 -41.85 21.92 3.54
N ALA A 936 -41.87 22.36 2.27
CA ALA A 936 -41.09 21.75 1.20
C ALA A 936 -39.58 21.83 1.48
N ALA A 937 -39.09 22.98 1.97
CA ALA A 937 -37.70 23.16 2.36
C ALA A 937 -37.30 22.24 3.53
N VAL A 938 -38.15 22.06 4.55
CA VAL A 938 -37.91 21.11 5.65
C VAL A 938 -37.72 19.68 5.11
N LEU A 939 -38.62 19.21 4.24
CA LEU A 939 -38.56 17.86 3.67
C LEU A 939 -37.27 17.62 2.87
N VAL A 940 -36.82 18.62 2.10
CA VAL A 940 -35.58 18.53 1.32
C VAL A 940 -34.35 18.57 2.23
N LEU A 941 -34.30 19.50 3.17
CA LEU A 941 -33.14 19.69 4.05
C LEU A 941 -32.94 18.51 5.01
N GLN A 942 -34.00 17.84 5.45
CA GLN A 942 -33.93 16.64 6.30
C GLN A 942 -33.20 15.46 5.63
N ILE A 943 -33.09 15.43 4.30
CA ILE A 943 -32.36 14.38 3.57
C ILE A 943 -30.84 14.51 3.76
N GLY A 944 -30.33 15.73 3.92
CA GLY A 944 -28.89 16.05 3.94
C GLY A 944 -28.27 16.34 5.31
N TRP A 945 -29.06 16.33 6.40
CA TRP A 945 -28.63 16.84 7.71
C TRP A 945 -28.72 15.78 8.84
N ASP A 946 -27.93 15.95 9.90
CA ASP A 946 -27.91 15.11 11.11
C ASP A 946 -29.02 15.47 12.15
N ARG A 947 -29.36 14.56 13.07
CA ARG A 947 -30.44 14.71 14.08
C ARG A 947 -30.20 15.84 15.08
N GLY A 948 -28.95 16.18 15.39
CA GLY A 948 -28.60 17.18 16.41
C GLY A 948 -28.84 18.65 16.03
N ALA A 949 -29.31 18.92 14.81
CA ALA A 949 -29.34 20.28 14.26
C ALA A 949 -30.73 20.65 13.70
N TRP A 950 -31.79 20.23 14.37
CA TRP A 950 -33.17 20.60 14.01
C TRP A 950 -33.44 22.11 14.07
N PHE A 951 -32.87 22.83 15.03
CA PHE A 951 -33.03 24.29 15.15
C PHE A 951 -32.54 25.10 13.94
N PRO A 952 -31.30 24.93 13.44
CA PRO A 952 -30.85 25.65 12.24
C PRO A 952 -31.62 25.24 10.98
N LEU A 953 -32.07 23.98 10.87
CA LEU A 953 -32.92 23.52 9.76
C LEU A 953 -34.25 24.28 9.70
N THR A 954 -34.91 24.42 10.85
CA THR A 954 -36.16 25.18 10.94
C THR A 954 -35.96 26.65 10.60
N ALA A 955 -34.86 27.27 11.04
CA ALA A 955 -34.55 28.66 10.70
C ALA A 955 -34.35 28.85 9.18
N VAL A 956 -33.57 27.97 8.54
CA VAL A 956 -33.34 28.00 7.08
C VAL A 956 -34.63 27.84 6.29
N ALA A 957 -35.50 26.90 6.70
CA ALA A 957 -36.79 26.67 6.06
C ALA A 957 -37.77 27.83 6.26
N VAL A 958 -37.78 28.45 7.46
CA VAL A 958 -38.59 29.65 7.73
C VAL A 958 -38.15 30.80 6.84
N ILE A 959 -36.84 31.04 6.69
CA ILE A 959 -36.32 32.07 5.78
C ILE A 959 -36.77 31.80 4.34
N ALA A 960 -36.74 30.54 3.88
CA ALA A 960 -37.24 30.17 2.56
C ALA A 960 -38.74 30.51 2.38
N GLY A 961 -39.55 30.25 3.42
CA GLY A 961 -40.97 30.60 3.44
C GLY A 961 -41.21 32.11 3.48
N VAL A 962 -40.41 32.86 4.25
CA VAL A 962 -40.48 34.33 4.32
C VAL A 962 -40.12 34.95 2.97
N LEU A 963 -39.06 34.46 2.31
CA LEU A 963 -38.68 34.93 0.97
C LEU A 963 -39.81 34.72 -0.04
N ALA A 964 -40.46 33.55 0.00
CA ALA A 964 -41.58 33.24 -0.88
C ALA A 964 -42.83 34.09 -0.58
N GLY A 965 -43.17 34.27 0.71
CA GLY A 965 -44.30 35.08 1.15
C GLY A 965 -44.10 36.57 0.87
N ALA A 966 -42.90 37.10 1.11
CA ALA A 966 -42.54 38.48 0.83
C ALA A 966 -42.56 38.79 -0.68
N GLY A 967 -42.09 37.86 -1.51
CA GLY A 967 -42.17 37.98 -2.98
C GLY A 967 -43.59 38.03 -3.54
N GLN A 968 -44.59 37.57 -2.77
CA GLN A 968 -46.01 37.67 -3.12
C GLN A 968 -46.69 38.91 -2.53
N TRP A 969 -46.09 39.53 -1.50
CA TRP A 969 -46.74 40.56 -0.70
C TRP A 969 -47.14 41.78 -1.55
N GLY A 970 -48.39 42.22 -1.43
CA GLY A 970 -48.93 43.34 -2.20
C GLY A 970 -49.39 43.00 -3.63
N HIS A 971 -49.19 41.75 -4.09
CA HIS A 971 -49.66 41.30 -5.41
C HIS A 971 -50.82 40.30 -5.29
N ASN A 972 -51.95 40.61 -5.92
CA ASN A 972 -53.10 39.71 -5.96
C ASN A 972 -52.88 38.48 -6.85
N ARG A 973 -52.11 38.57 -7.94
CA ARG A 973 -51.70 37.44 -8.80
C ARG A 973 -50.35 37.77 -9.44
N LEU A 974 -49.42 36.82 -9.46
CA LEU A 974 -48.15 36.97 -10.16
C LEU A 974 -48.20 36.32 -11.54
N GLY A 975 -47.48 36.90 -12.51
CA GLY A 975 -47.24 36.24 -13.79
C GLY A 975 -46.43 34.95 -13.59
N GLY A 976 -46.63 33.96 -14.47
CA GLY A 976 -45.99 32.64 -14.34
C GLY A 976 -44.46 32.69 -14.21
N TRP A 977 -43.80 33.66 -14.85
CA TRP A 977 -42.36 33.88 -14.75
C TRP A 977 -41.91 34.40 -13.37
N TRP A 978 -42.71 35.24 -12.72
CA TRP A 978 -42.41 35.72 -11.36
C TRP A 978 -42.58 34.62 -10.33
N ALA A 979 -43.61 33.77 -10.47
CA ALA A 979 -43.75 32.57 -9.65
C ALA A 979 -42.58 31.58 -9.87
N ALA A 980 -42.10 31.43 -11.11
CA ALA A 980 -40.92 30.63 -11.41
C ALA A 980 -39.64 31.18 -10.76
N LEU A 981 -39.48 32.51 -10.73
CA LEU A 981 -38.37 33.16 -10.05
C LEU A 981 -38.40 32.91 -8.54
N ILE A 982 -39.57 33.00 -7.90
CA ILE A 982 -39.73 32.69 -6.47
C ILE A 982 -39.34 31.23 -6.17
N LEU A 983 -39.87 30.28 -6.95
CA LEU A 983 -39.50 28.86 -6.84
C LEU A 983 -37.97 28.68 -6.95
N TYR A 984 -37.37 29.30 -7.96
CA TYR A 984 -35.93 29.20 -8.20
C TYR A 984 -35.11 29.81 -7.05
N LEU A 985 -35.49 30.97 -6.50
CA LEU A 985 -34.82 31.59 -5.35
C LEU A 985 -34.87 30.69 -4.11
N VAL A 986 -36.00 30.03 -3.86
CA VAL A 986 -36.13 29.04 -2.77
C VAL A 986 -35.21 27.86 -3.01
N LEU A 987 -35.19 27.30 -4.22
CA LEU A 987 -34.29 26.18 -4.57
C LEU A 987 -32.82 26.57 -4.49
N LEU A 988 -32.47 27.80 -4.88
CA LEU A 988 -31.13 28.36 -4.79
C LEU A 988 -30.69 28.47 -3.31
N TRP A 989 -31.56 29.00 -2.46
CA TRP A 989 -31.33 29.09 -1.02
C TRP A 989 -31.10 27.71 -0.38
N ILE A 990 -31.98 26.74 -0.67
CA ILE A 990 -31.83 25.35 -0.20
C ILE A 990 -30.50 24.75 -0.70
N THR A 991 -30.15 24.92 -1.97
CA THR A 991 -28.90 24.41 -2.56
C THR A 991 -27.67 25.02 -1.91
N ALA A 992 -27.70 26.33 -1.65
CA ALA A 992 -26.62 27.04 -0.98
C ALA A 992 -26.42 26.50 0.45
N MET A 993 -27.51 26.37 1.21
CA MET A 993 -27.45 25.88 2.58
C MET A 993 -27.01 24.42 2.67
N ILE A 994 -27.48 23.54 1.78
CA ILE A 994 -27.02 22.13 1.73
C ILE A 994 -25.53 22.02 1.39
N SER A 995 -25.02 22.90 0.53
CA SER A 995 -23.60 22.89 0.17
C SER A 995 -22.72 23.25 1.37
N TRP A 996 -23.14 24.20 2.20
CA TRP A 996 -22.38 24.71 3.36
C TRP A 996 -22.39 23.80 4.60
N ILE A 997 -23.15 22.71 4.61
CA ILE A 997 -23.27 21.85 5.80
C ILE A 997 -21.93 21.12 6.04
N PRO A 998 -21.28 21.30 7.21
CA PRO A 998 -20.03 20.61 7.49
C PRO A 998 -20.24 19.08 7.43
N PRO A 999 -19.23 18.31 6.99
CA PRO A 999 -19.22 16.86 7.21
C PRO A 999 -19.42 16.56 8.69
N ARG A 1000 -19.94 15.37 8.98
CA ARG A 1000 -20.11 14.95 10.36
C ARG A 1000 -18.75 15.06 11.05
N GLN A 1001 -18.68 15.81 12.15
CA GLN A 1001 -17.48 15.83 12.96
C GLN A 1001 -17.34 14.43 13.57
N ARG A 1002 -16.15 13.83 13.41
CA ARG A 1002 -15.77 12.65 14.17
C ARG A 1002 -15.70 13.13 15.61
N GLU A 1003 -16.67 12.76 16.45
CA GLU A 1003 -16.64 13.11 17.87
C GLU A 1003 -15.29 12.62 18.42
N PRO A 1004 -14.47 13.50 19.03
CA PRO A 1004 -13.36 13.03 19.82
C PRO A 1004 -13.96 12.18 20.94
N GLN A 1005 -13.54 10.91 21.04
CA GLN A 1005 -13.74 10.19 22.28
C GLN A 1005 -13.03 11.00 23.36
N ALA A 1006 -13.79 11.76 24.14
CA ALA A 1006 -13.39 12.02 25.51
C ALA A 1006 -13.22 10.63 26.13
N GLY A 1007 -12.00 10.28 26.52
CA GLY A 1007 -11.78 9.10 27.34
C GLY A 1007 -12.64 9.21 28.60
N PRO A 1008 -13.06 8.09 29.22
CA PRO A 1008 -13.58 8.19 30.57
C PRO A 1008 -12.47 8.77 31.45
N GLU A 1009 -12.75 9.90 32.10
CA GLU A 1009 -12.00 10.36 33.27
C GLU A 1009 -12.05 9.33 34.39
#